data_AF-A0A8H3E863-F1
#
_entry.id   AF-A0A8H3E863-F1
#
_cell.length_a   1.000
_cell.length_b   1.000
_cell.length_c   1.000
_cell.angle_alpha   90.00
_cell.angle_beta   90.00
_cell.angle_gamma   90.00
#
_symmetry.space_group_name_H-M   'P 1'
#
loop_
_entity.id
_entity.type
_entity.pdbx_description
1 polymer ?
#
loop_
_entity_poly.entity_id
_entity_poly.type
_entity_poly.pdbx_seq_one_letter_code
_entity_poly.pdbx_strand_id
1 'polypeptide(L)'
;MSATTRRRSTSRTTVPIDSSPRVPTMTLTTTSPVISKGGSDIHTQDGTIHVQPYRQSSTKQLRAVITFTPRSSAFEASGSDPFRGFYSLFWISMVLLLLRTYVNNFFQNGYPLSMVFATLFTRDAKTLAISDAVLVCSTFVCVPFVKALQKGYIRYYYTGQTILHIYQVITLALAIQWTFNREWPWVQSGFFTLHTIVMLMKTYSYVSTNGYLSDLARKRALTEDQLYKSVEFVGGYEAAVAEARQTTPQSPVTQSVTPVGTPLSDKEVSLDQAKLRQRLNSTEPVKKEENISRPKSSSYFPAGDVPPLPPHPLVNHPSSNISVLAQNLTEMDLELTSTGKNRVRYPNNISYANFLDFQMVPTLCYELEYPRTERIRPLYIFEKTVATFECICNGFAELSCFGDREFYQDWWNATSFDEYARKWNKPVHAFLLRHVYQASLSSKRVSKFSATFLTFLLSALVHELVMAVVTKKIRMYLFILQMSQIPLIFLGRLPIIKQNKVLGNVLFWVGLMSGFPLLFRAHPFSTGRQFQIPISSTPPTKDGKETTEKKTLHENIYTIPNALTVSRILACPVLGWAILEGRYGLATGLLFYAGVTDWVDGYIARKWDMRTVLGTILDPAADKTLMTTLTVILAMKGLLPGLTACYLILSYLTIMRSPSGGDYTGT
;
A
#
# COMPACT_ATOMS: atom_id res chain seq x y z
N MET A 1 8.30 -33.22 57.07
CA MET A 1 7.54 -33.26 58.34
C MET A 1 6.48 -32.17 58.32
N SER A 2 5.24 -32.61 58.43
CA SER A 2 4.00 -31.99 58.92
C SER A 2 3.45 -30.65 58.37
N ALA A 3 2.18 -30.79 57.96
CA ALA A 3 1.20 -29.81 57.51
C ALA A 3 0.41 -29.15 58.66
N THR A 4 -0.32 -28.07 58.37
CA THR A 4 -1.55 -27.63 59.09
C THR A 4 -2.30 -26.66 58.16
N THR A 5 -3.43 -27.01 57.52
CA THR A 5 -4.84 -27.17 57.94
C THR A 5 -5.70 -25.88 57.96
N ARG A 6 -6.87 -26.06 57.35
CA ARG A 6 -7.97 -25.17 56.89
C ARG A 6 -9.05 -24.96 57.99
N ARG A 7 -9.72 -23.78 58.06
CA ARG A 7 -11.20 -23.62 58.21
C ARG A 7 -11.75 -22.18 58.43
N ARG A 8 -12.77 -21.86 57.62
CA ARG A 8 -14.03 -21.07 57.77
C ARG A 8 -14.31 -20.15 58.99
N SER A 9 -14.94 -19.00 58.69
CA SER A 9 -16.08 -18.44 59.45
C SER A 9 -17.05 -17.63 58.56
N THR A 10 -18.34 -17.71 58.87
CA THR A 10 -19.52 -17.06 58.24
C THR A 10 -20.14 -16.02 59.20
N SER A 11 -20.71 -14.92 58.70
CA SER A 11 -21.72 -14.14 59.42
C SER A 11 -22.57 -13.27 58.46
N ARG A 12 -23.74 -12.85 58.96
CA ARG A 12 -25.04 -12.62 58.30
C ARG A 12 -25.48 -11.14 58.38
N THR A 13 -26.64 -10.84 57.78
CA THR A 13 -27.62 -9.74 58.06
C THR A 13 -27.34 -8.40 57.34
N THR A 14 -28.25 -7.65 56.72
CA THR A 14 -29.70 -7.33 56.97
C THR A 14 -30.37 -6.78 55.69
N VAL A 15 -31.69 -6.96 55.56
CA VAL A 15 -32.61 -6.23 54.65
C VAL A 15 -33.57 -5.40 55.51
N PRO A 16 -34.09 -4.26 54.99
CA PRO A 16 -35.49 -3.89 55.27
C PRO A 16 -36.31 -3.58 54.00
N ILE A 17 -37.61 -3.47 54.22
CA ILE A 17 -38.79 -3.69 53.36
C ILE A 17 -39.43 -2.33 53.00
N ASP A 18 -40.07 -2.19 51.81
CA ASP A 18 -41.55 -2.03 51.66
C ASP A 18 -42.05 -1.29 50.40
N SER A 19 -43.17 -1.81 49.89
CA SER A 19 -44.35 -1.16 49.27
C SER A 19 -44.42 -0.83 47.76
N SER A 20 -45.37 -1.54 47.13
CA SER A 20 -45.97 -1.52 45.77
C SER A 20 -46.87 -0.29 45.45
N PRO A 21 -47.62 -0.14 44.31
CA PRO A 21 -47.71 -0.90 43.04
C PRO A 21 -47.68 -0.04 41.72
N ARG A 22 -47.76 -0.71 40.56
CA ARG A 22 -47.81 -0.18 39.17
C ARG A 22 -49.15 0.47 38.78
N VAL A 23 -49.07 1.42 37.83
CA VAL A 23 -50.13 1.77 36.85
C VAL A 23 -49.50 1.82 35.44
N PRO A 24 -50.16 1.36 34.35
CA PRO A 24 -49.55 1.10 33.05
C PRO A 24 -49.70 2.26 32.07
N THR A 25 -48.76 2.42 31.14
CA THR A 25 -48.94 3.29 29.97
C THR A 25 -48.56 2.52 28.70
N MET A 26 -49.57 2.29 27.87
CA MET A 26 -49.49 1.68 26.54
C MET A 26 -48.57 2.50 25.65
N THR A 27 -47.65 1.85 24.94
CA THR A 27 -46.88 2.49 23.85
C THR A 27 -47.01 1.67 22.58
N LEU A 28 -47.47 2.38 21.55
CA LEU A 28 -47.74 1.94 20.20
C LEU A 28 -46.47 1.43 19.51
N THR A 29 -46.59 0.24 18.94
CA THR A 29 -45.65 -0.39 18.02
C THR A 29 -45.60 0.42 16.71
N THR A 30 -44.40 0.81 16.27
CA THR A 30 -44.16 1.20 14.88
C THR A 30 -42.95 0.42 14.36
N THR A 31 -43.23 -0.44 13.39
CA THR A 31 -42.34 -1.35 12.68
C THR A 31 -41.26 -0.60 11.89
N SER A 32 -39.99 -0.97 12.07
CA SER A 32 -38.88 -0.51 11.23
C SER A 32 -38.64 -1.48 10.04
N PRO A 33 -38.38 -1.00 8.82
CA PRO A 33 -38.01 -1.86 7.70
C PRO A 33 -36.52 -2.24 7.73
N VAL A 34 -36.28 -3.46 7.29
CA VAL A 34 -34.99 -4.13 7.08
C VAL A 34 -34.13 -3.35 6.08
N ILE A 35 -32.86 -3.07 6.42
CA ILE A 35 -31.87 -2.49 5.50
C ILE A 35 -30.81 -3.53 5.12
N SER A 36 -30.60 -3.66 3.82
CA SER A 36 -29.67 -4.56 3.14
C SER A 36 -28.21 -4.14 3.36
N LYS A 37 -27.39 -5.10 3.79
CA LYS A 37 -25.93 -4.98 3.89
C LYS A 37 -25.31 -4.83 2.50
N GLY A 38 -24.66 -3.71 2.24
CA GLY A 38 -24.03 -3.43 0.95
C GLY A 38 -22.98 -2.31 0.93
N GLY A 39 -22.28 -2.08 2.05
CA GLY A 39 -21.12 -1.18 2.14
C GLY A 39 -19.96 -1.89 2.81
N SER A 40 -18.74 -1.68 2.32
CA SER A 40 -17.52 -2.24 2.90
C SER A 40 -17.01 -1.32 4.01
N ASP A 41 -17.45 -1.55 5.24
CA ASP A 41 -16.95 -0.87 6.42
C ASP A 41 -15.54 -1.39 6.76
N ILE A 42 -14.58 -0.49 6.89
CA ILE A 42 -13.22 -0.80 7.36
C ILE A 42 -13.12 -0.30 8.79
N HIS A 43 -13.01 -1.23 9.74
CA HIS A 43 -12.79 -0.92 11.15
C HIS A 43 -11.29 -0.78 11.44
N THR A 44 -10.88 0.36 11.98
CA THR A 44 -9.55 0.63 12.55
C THR A 44 -9.67 0.98 14.03
N GLN A 45 -8.57 0.88 14.78
CA GLN A 45 -8.55 1.05 16.24
C GLN A 45 -8.97 2.47 16.71
N ASP A 46 -8.92 3.47 15.83
CA ASP A 46 -9.33 4.87 16.11
C ASP A 46 -10.69 5.28 15.48
N GLY A 47 -11.45 4.34 14.92
CA GLY A 47 -12.78 4.61 14.35
C GLY A 47 -13.00 4.03 12.94
N THR A 48 -14.25 4.10 12.49
CA THR A 48 -14.71 3.55 11.21
C THR A 48 -14.59 4.62 10.12
N ILE A 49 -13.80 4.34 9.06
CA ILE A 49 -13.71 5.23 7.89
C ILE A 49 -14.89 4.92 6.97
N HIS A 50 -15.86 5.84 6.91
CA HIS A 50 -16.96 5.77 5.94
C HIS A 50 -16.56 6.46 4.64
N VAL A 51 -16.21 5.68 3.61
CA VAL A 51 -16.18 6.18 2.22
C VAL A 51 -17.58 6.00 1.64
N GLN A 52 -18.46 6.98 1.88
CA GLN A 52 -19.73 7.01 1.17
C GLN A 52 -19.53 7.67 -0.20
N PRO A 53 -19.89 7.00 -1.31
CA PRO A 53 -19.97 7.69 -2.58
C PRO A 53 -21.11 8.73 -2.50
N TYR A 54 -20.78 10.00 -2.67
CA TYR A 54 -21.79 11.05 -2.76
C TYR A 54 -22.56 10.90 -4.08
N ARG A 55 -23.89 10.99 -4.01
CA ARG A 55 -24.81 10.92 -5.15
C ARG A 55 -25.45 12.28 -5.30
N GLN A 56 -25.09 13.00 -6.36
CA GLN A 56 -25.71 14.29 -6.67
C GLN A 56 -27.20 14.07 -7.00
N SER A 57 -28.08 14.91 -6.46
CA SER A 57 -29.51 14.89 -6.80
C SER A 57 -29.76 15.27 -8.27
N SER A 58 -28.91 16.15 -8.81
CA SER A 58 -29.00 16.68 -10.18
C SER A 58 -28.17 15.89 -11.23
N THR A 59 -27.03 15.29 -10.86
CA THR A 59 -26.18 14.51 -11.78
C THR A 59 -25.89 13.11 -11.23
N LYS A 60 -26.24 12.04 -11.97
CA LYS A 60 -26.04 10.64 -11.57
C LYS A 60 -24.55 10.18 -11.49
N GLN A 61 -23.60 11.07 -11.20
CA GLN A 61 -22.17 10.76 -11.13
C GLN A 61 -21.73 10.48 -9.69
N LEU A 62 -21.08 9.35 -9.47
CA LEU A 62 -20.51 8.92 -8.18
C LEU A 62 -19.05 9.41 -8.12
N ARG A 63 -18.67 10.17 -7.08
CA ARG A 63 -17.29 10.62 -6.85
C ARG A 63 -16.83 10.25 -5.44
N ALA A 64 -15.59 9.76 -5.30
CA ALA A 64 -14.89 9.70 -4.02
C ALA A 64 -14.27 11.06 -3.81
N VAL A 65 -14.68 11.67 -2.71
CA VAL A 65 -13.90 12.74 -2.10
C VAL A 65 -12.73 12.06 -1.39
N ILE A 66 -11.50 12.43 -1.76
CA ILE A 66 -10.31 12.06 -1.01
C ILE A 66 -10.09 13.18 0.01
N THR A 67 -9.91 12.76 1.25
CA THR A 67 -9.75 13.63 2.41
C THR A 67 -8.43 13.19 3.04
N PHE A 68 -7.29 13.88 2.98
CA PHE A 68 -7.04 15.31 3.23
C PHE A 68 -6.77 15.54 4.74
N THR A 69 -6.18 14.55 5.41
CA THR A 69 -5.89 14.40 6.85
C THR A 69 -4.51 14.83 7.36
N PRO A 70 -4.25 15.78 8.29
CA PRO A 70 -2.90 15.78 8.91
C PRO A 70 -2.73 14.48 9.72
N ARG A 71 -1.82 13.60 9.30
CA ARG A 71 -1.58 12.25 9.85
C ARG A 71 -0.10 11.90 9.76
N SER A 72 0.42 11.16 10.74
CA SER A 72 1.77 10.58 10.70
C SER A 72 1.79 9.26 9.91
N SER A 73 2.96 8.88 9.38
CA SER A 73 3.14 7.55 8.77
C SER A 73 2.90 6.44 9.79
N ALA A 74 2.33 5.31 9.35
CA ALA A 74 2.09 4.14 10.21
C ALA A 74 3.37 3.62 10.88
N PHE A 75 4.53 3.71 10.21
CA PHE A 75 5.82 3.32 10.80
C PHE A 75 6.41 4.37 11.76
N GLU A 76 5.92 5.61 11.74
CA GLU A 76 6.36 6.69 12.64
C GLU A 76 5.54 6.71 13.94
N ALA A 77 4.27 6.30 13.88
CA ALA A 77 3.39 6.21 15.05
C ALA A 77 3.82 5.13 16.06
N SER A 78 4.72 4.23 15.67
CA SER A 78 5.25 3.09 16.44
C SER A 78 6.22 3.43 17.58
N GLY A 79 6.07 4.60 18.23
CA GLY A 79 6.89 5.01 19.37
C GLY A 79 6.80 4.04 20.58
N SER A 80 5.75 3.24 20.65
CA SER A 80 5.46 2.27 21.71
C SER A 80 5.29 0.82 21.22
N ASP A 81 5.77 0.47 20.02
CA ASP A 81 5.48 -0.85 19.43
C ASP A 81 6.50 -1.95 19.77
N PRO A 82 6.04 -3.22 19.98
CA PRO A 82 6.90 -4.39 20.15
C PRO A 82 7.86 -4.65 18.97
N PHE A 83 7.57 -4.08 17.80
CA PHE A 83 8.33 -4.28 16.56
C PHE A 83 9.62 -3.45 16.47
N ARG A 84 9.86 -2.53 17.41
CA ARG A 84 11.12 -1.75 17.47
C ARG A 84 12.36 -2.65 17.58
N GLY A 85 12.22 -3.82 18.20
CA GLY A 85 13.26 -4.85 18.25
C GLY A 85 13.62 -5.38 16.86
N PHE A 86 12.63 -5.68 16.01
CA PHE A 86 12.87 -6.12 14.64
C PHE A 86 13.52 -5.05 13.77
N TYR A 87 13.10 -3.79 13.91
CA TYR A 87 13.76 -2.66 13.24
C TYR A 87 15.25 -2.56 13.63
N SER A 88 15.54 -2.68 14.93
CA SER A 88 16.92 -2.65 15.44
C SER A 88 17.73 -3.85 14.93
N LEU A 89 17.17 -5.06 14.95
CA LEU A 89 17.80 -6.26 14.41
C LEU A 89 18.07 -6.17 12.92
N PHE A 90 17.15 -5.60 12.14
CA PHE A 90 17.34 -5.36 10.72
C PHE A 90 18.56 -4.46 10.46
N TRP A 91 18.68 -3.34 11.17
CA TRP A 91 19.83 -2.44 11.01
C TRP A 91 21.13 -3.04 11.52
N ILE A 92 21.12 -3.77 12.64
CA ILE A 92 22.30 -4.51 13.12
C ILE A 92 22.74 -5.53 12.06
N SER A 93 21.79 -6.30 11.51
CA SER A 93 22.06 -7.27 10.43
C SER A 93 22.62 -6.59 9.18
N MET A 94 22.06 -5.45 8.77
CA MET A 94 22.55 -4.66 7.64
C MET A 94 23.98 -4.17 7.87
N VAL A 95 24.29 -3.67 9.08
CA VAL A 95 25.65 -3.23 9.45
C VAL A 95 26.63 -4.40 9.44
N LEU A 96 26.24 -5.56 9.99
CA LEU A 96 27.07 -6.77 9.95
C LEU A 96 27.30 -7.27 8.53
N LEU A 97 26.29 -7.20 7.66
CA LEU A 97 26.41 -7.55 6.24
C LEU A 97 27.36 -6.58 5.51
N LEU A 98 27.24 -5.28 5.78
CA LEU A 98 28.14 -4.26 5.24
C LEU A 98 29.58 -4.47 5.72
N LEU A 99 29.78 -4.74 7.01
CA LEU A 99 31.10 -5.02 7.58
C LEU A 99 31.70 -6.29 6.99
N ARG A 100 30.91 -7.37 6.88
CA ARG A 100 31.33 -8.61 6.23
C ARG A 100 31.75 -8.36 4.78
N THR A 101 30.95 -7.59 4.04
CA THR A 101 31.25 -7.23 2.64
C THR A 101 32.51 -6.39 2.54
N TYR A 102 32.66 -5.39 3.41
CA TYR A 102 33.84 -4.54 3.52
C TYR A 102 35.11 -5.37 3.76
N VAL A 103 35.09 -6.24 4.78
CA VAL A 103 36.23 -7.08 5.15
C VAL A 103 36.61 -8.02 4.02
N ASN A 104 35.61 -8.69 3.41
CA ASN A 104 35.85 -9.58 2.28
C ASN A 104 36.42 -8.83 1.07
N ASN A 105 35.92 -7.62 0.76
CA ASN A 105 36.41 -6.82 -0.36
C ASN A 105 37.85 -6.35 -0.13
N PHE A 106 38.16 -5.93 1.10
CA PHE A 106 39.50 -5.49 1.49
C PHE A 106 40.53 -6.61 1.36
N PHE A 107 40.21 -7.82 1.84
CA PHE A 107 41.13 -8.97 1.72
C PHE A 107 41.28 -9.51 0.30
N GLN A 108 40.23 -9.42 -0.54
CA GLN A 108 40.28 -9.94 -1.91
C GLN A 108 40.91 -8.96 -2.91
N ASN A 109 40.60 -7.67 -2.80
CA ASN A 109 40.93 -6.67 -3.82
C ASN A 109 41.88 -5.56 -3.32
N GLY A 110 42.21 -5.52 -2.02
CA GLY A 110 43.06 -4.50 -1.42
C GLY A 110 42.37 -3.14 -1.19
N TYR A 111 41.11 -2.97 -1.62
CA TYR A 111 40.30 -1.80 -1.36
C TYR A 111 38.99 -2.18 -0.65
N PRO A 112 38.46 -1.32 0.24
CA PRO A 112 37.30 -1.65 1.07
C PRO A 112 35.95 -1.59 0.36
N LEU A 113 35.81 -0.77 -0.69
CA LEU A 113 34.52 -0.50 -1.34
C LEU A 113 34.67 -0.59 -2.86
N SER A 114 33.92 -1.50 -3.49
CA SER A 114 33.87 -1.56 -4.95
C SER A 114 32.99 -0.43 -5.48
N MET A 115 33.60 0.53 -6.18
CA MET A 115 32.85 1.61 -6.84
C MET A 115 32.07 1.15 -8.08
N VAL A 116 32.19 -0.13 -8.49
CA VAL A 116 31.49 -0.71 -9.65
C VAL A 116 29.98 -0.46 -9.55
N PHE A 117 29.36 -0.73 -8.40
CA PHE A 117 27.93 -0.46 -8.22
C PHE A 117 27.60 1.03 -8.34
N ALA A 118 28.38 1.91 -7.69
CA ALA A 118 28.18 3.36 -7.76
C ALA A 118 28.33 3.92 -9.19
N THR A 119 29.24 3.35 -9.99
CA THR A 119 29.40 3.73 -11.40
C THR A 119 28.17 3.39 -12.26
N LEU A 120 27.41 2.34 -11.91
CA LEU A 120 26.15 2.01 -12.61
C LEU A 120 25.06 3.08 -12.39
N PHE A 121 25.05 3.76 -11.25
CA PHE A 121 24.11 4.87 -10.99
C PHE A 121 24.57 6.17 -11.65
N THR A 122 25.88 6.40 -11.70
CA THR A 122 26.47 7.72 -12.04
C THR A 122 26.90 7.89 -13.50
N ARG A 123 27.08 6.82 -14.28
CA ARG A 123 27.63 6.85 -15.66
C ARG A 123 26.99 7.90 -16.59
N ASP A 124 25.69 8.13 -16.47
CA ASP A 124 24.92 9.05 -17.33
C ASP A 124 24.02 10.03 -16.53
N ALA A 125 24.34 10.26 -15.25
CA ALA A 125 23.47 11.00 -14.33
C ALA A 125 23.13 12.43 -14.81
N LYS A 126 24.07 13.12 -15.47
CA LYS A 126 23.83 14.48 -16.02
C LYS A 126 22.77 14.47 -17.12
N THR A 127 22.89 13.55 -18.07
CA THR A 127 21.93 13.40 -19.17
C THR A 127 20.55 13.04 -18.63
N LEU A 128 20.50 12.14 -17.65
CA LEU A 128 19.27 11.77 -16.96
C LEU A 128 18.60 12.98 -16.30
N ALA A 129 19.36 13.79 -15.55
CA ALA A 129 18.85 14.98 -14.89
C ALA A 129 18.29 16.01 -15.89
N ILE A 130 18.95 16.22 -17.03
CA ILE A 130 18.46 17.12 -18.07
C ILE A 130 17.19 16.57 -18.72
N SER A 131 17.15 15.27 -19.05
CA SER A 131 15.95 14.64 -19.60
C SER A 131 14.77 14.71 -18.65
N ASP A 132 15.01 14.50 -17.35
CA ASP A 132 14.01 14.62 -16.30
C ASP A 132 13.52 16.07 -16.16
N ALA A 133 14.43 17.05 -16.19
CA ALA A 133 14.07 18.46 -16.17
C ALA A 133 13.20 18.86 -17.38
N VAL A 134 13.50 18.37 -18.59
CA VAL A 134 12.68 18.59 -19.79
C VAL A 134 11.30 17.95 -19.63
N LEU A 135 11.23 16.73 -19.12
CA LEU A 135 9.99 16.03 -18.82
C LEU A 135 9.13 16.83 -17.83
N VAL A 136 9.70 17.28 -16.70
CA VAL A 136 8.99 18.08 -15.69
C VAL A 136 8.57 19.44 -16.27
N CYS A 137 9.43 20.11 -17.04
CA CYS A 137 9.07 21.38 -17.70
C CYS A 137 7.90 21.20 -18.67
N SER A 138 7.85 20.06 -19.38
CA SER A 138 6.77 19.79 -20.33
C SER A 138 5.39 19.69 -19.67
N THR A 139 5.30 19.27 -18.40
CA THR A 139 4.01 19.14 -17.71
C THR A 139 3.34 20.50 -17.44
N PHE A 140 4.12 21.58 -17.36
CA PHE A 140 3.59 22.93 -17.16
C PHE A 140 2.70 23.43 -18.31
N VAL A 141 2.72 22.76 -19.47
CA VAL A 141 1.76 22.98 -20.58
C VAL A 141 0.30 22.76 -20.13
N CYS A 142 0.08 22.00 -19.05
CA CYS A 142 -1.27 21.83 -18.50
C CYS A 142 -1.88 23.11 -17.92
N VAL A 143 -1.07 24.07 -17.45
CA VAL A 143 -1.54 25.34 -16.88
C VAL A 143 -2.21 26.23 -17.93
N PRO A 144 -1.58 26.57 -19.08
CA PRO A 144 -2.25 27.32 -20.13
C PRO A 144 -3.42 26.53 -20.73
N PHE A 145 -3.34 25.19 -20.79
CA PHE A 145 -4.46 24.35 -21.21
C PHE A 145 -5.69 24.51 -20.29
N VAL A 146 -5.51 24.46 -18.97
CA VAL A 146 -6.58 24.69 -17.99
C VAL A 146 -7.10 26.13 -18.04
N LYS A 147 -6.24 27.13 -18.27
CA LYS A 147 -6.68 28.51 -18.51
C LYS A 147 -7.55 28.63 -19.78
N ALA A 148 -7.28 27.84 -20.81
CA ALA A 148 -8.12 27.79 -22.00
C ALA A 148 -9.50 27.16 -21.72
N LEU A 149 -9.56 26.13 -20.84
CA LEU A 149 -10.83 25.57 -20.34
C LEU A 149 -11.63 26.60 -19.53
N GLN A 150 -10.96 27.34 -18.63
CA GLN A 150 -11.58 28.40 -17.82
C GLN A 150 -12.21 29.50 -18.69
N LYS A 151 -11.50 29.94 -19.73
CA LYS A 151 -11.99 30.96 -20.66
C LYS A 151 -13.11 30.47 -21.60
N GLY A 152 -13.41 29.17 -21.59
CA GLY A 152 -14.46 28.58 -22.43
C GLY A 152 -14.04 28.34 -23.88
N TYR A 153 -12.74 28.43 -24.23
CA TYR A 153 -12.28 28.13 -25.60
C TYR A 153 -12.43 26.64 -25.95
N ILE A 154 -12.33 25.76 -24.95
CA ILE A 154 -12.38 24.31 -25.13
C ILE A 154 -13.35 23.73 -24.09
N ARG A 155 -14.22 22.80 -24.53
CA ARG A 155 -15.08 22.04 -23.63
C ARG A 155 -14.32 20.84 -23.07
N TYR A 156 -14.42 20.61 -21.76
CA TYR A 156 -13.66 19.57 -21.09
C TYR A 156 -14.12 18.15 -21.52
N TYR A 157 -15.40 17.82 -21.35
CA TYR A 157 -15.94 16.54 -21.81
C TYR A 157 -15.92 16.49 -23.34
N TYR A 158 -15.28 15.45 -23.88
CA TYR A 158 -14.90 15.23 -25.29
C TYR A 158 -13.60 15.93 -25.72
N THR A 159 -13.65 17.20 -26.10
CA THR A 159 -12.52 17.86 -26.80
C THR A 159 -11.28 17.96 -25.91
N GLY A 160 -11.45 18.43 -24.66
CA GLY A 160 -10.36 18.56 -23.72
C GLY A 160 -9.74 17.22 -23.31
N GLN A 161 -10.55 16.20 -23.06
CA GLN A 161 -10.07 14.86 -22.71
C GLN A 161 -9.29 14.20 -23.85
N THR A 162 -9.77 14.32 -25.11
CA THR A 162 -9.06 13.77 -26.26
C THR A 162 -7.68 14.42 -26.44
N ILE A 163 -7.60 15.75 -26.34
CA ILE A 163 -6.33 16.48 -26.43
C ILE A 163 -5.38 16.03 -25.30
N LEU A 164 -5.89 15.91 -24.08
CA LEU A 164 -5.10 15.45 -22.93
C LEU A 164 -4.54 14.03 -23.17
N HIS A 165 -5.38 13.09 -23.61
CA HIS A 165 -4.93 11.71 -23.86
C HIS A 165 -3.91 11.63 -25.01
N ILE A 166 -4.10 12.40 -26.08
CA ILE A 166 -3.12 12.48 -27.17
C ILE A 166 -1.77 12.99 -26.63
N TYR A 167 -1.77 14.07 -25.86
CA TYR A 167 -0.57 14.60 -25.22
C TYR A 167 0.11 13.57 -24.32
N GLN A 168 -0.65 12.84 -23.51
CA GLN A 168 -0.09 11.80 -22.62
C GLN A 168 0.52 10.64 -23.40
N VAL A 169 -0.16 10.15 -24.44
CA VAL A 169 0.35 9.06 -25.29
C VAL A 169 1.63 9.48 -26.01
N ILE A 170 1.66 10.68 -26.58
CA ILE A 170 2.84 11.23 -27.25
C ILE A 170 4.01 11.36 -26.25
N THR A 171 3.77 11.96 -25.09
CA THR A 171 4.81 12.15 -24.07
C THR A 171 5.36 10.82 -23.57
N LEU A 172 4.49 9.84 -23.31
CA LEU A 172 4.91 8.50 -22.90
C LEU A 172 5.71 7.79 -24.01
N ALA A 173 5.24 7.87 -25.26
CA ALA A 173 5.92 7.26 -26.41
C ALA A 173 7.31 7.88 -26.63
N LEU A 174 7.42 9.21 -26.56
CA LEU A 174 8.70 9.91 -26.68
C LEU A 174 9.65 9.55 -25.53
N ALA A 175 9.15 9.46 -24.29
CA ALA A 175 9.95 9.06 -23.15
C ALA A 175 10.47 7.63 -23.29
N ILE A 176 9.61 6.69 -23.71
CA ILE A 176 10.01 5.30 -23.96
C ILE A 176 11.03 5.24 -25.10
N GLN A 177 10.75 5.88 -26.23
CA GLN A 177 11.67 5.90 -27.37
C GLN A 177 13.03 6.50 -26.98
N TRP A 178 13.04 7.55 -26.15
CA TRP A 178 14.27 8.14 -25.61
C TRP A 178 15.07 7.14 -24.76
N THR A 179 14.41 6.38 -23.88
CA THR A 179 15.10 5.35 -23.07
C THR A 179 15.73 4.23 -23.91
N PHE A 180 15.06 3.82 -24.99
CA PHE A 180 15.59 2.80 -25.90
C PHE A 180 16.74 3.34 -26.75
N ASN A 181 16.61 4.54 -27.32
CA ASN A 181 17.63 5.16 -28.17
C ASN A 181 18.93 5.46 -27.41
N ARG A 182 18.84 5.84 -26.13
CA ARG A 182 20.01 6.20 -25.32
C ARG A 182 20.71 4.98 -24.70
N GLU A 183 20.07 3.82 -24.74
CA GLU A 183 20.57 2.56 -24.18
C GLU A 183 20.95 2.60 -22.69
N TRP A 184 20.27 3.43 -21.89
CA TRP A 184 20.60 3.59 -20.47
C TRP A 184 20.60 2.28 -19.66
N PRO A 185 21.43 2.20 -18.59
CA PRO A 185 21.36 1.14 -17.59
C PRO A 185 19.93 0.98 -17.02
N TRP A 186 19.61 -0.23 -16.60
CA TRP A 186 18.27 -0.60 -16.13
C TRP A 186 17.75 0.30 -15.00
N VAL A 187 18.63 0.77 -14.11
CA VAL A 187 18.28 1.68 -13.01
C VAL A 187 17.77 3.03 -13.53
N GLN A 188 18.51 3.62 -14.46
CA GLN A 188 18.19 4.94 -15.01
C GLN A 188 16.95 4.88 -15.91
N SER A 189 16.86 3.85 -16.75
CA SER A 189 15.68 3.56 -17.57
C SER A 189 14.44 3.35 -16.71
N GLY A 190 14.57 2.60 -15.59
CA GLY A 190 13.50 2.40 -14.63
C GLY A 190 13.07 3.69 -13.94
N PHE A 191 14.02 4.49 -13.45
CA PHE A 191 13.75 5.78 -12.81
C PHE A 191 13.00 6.72 -13.76
N PHE A 192 13.52 6.95 -14.97
CA PHE A 192 12.94 7.89 -15.93
C PHE A 192 11.53 7.47 -16.38
N THR A 193 11.32 6.17 -16.59
CA THR A 193 10.00 5.62 -16.96
C THR A 193 9.01 5.80 -15.82
N LEU A 194 9.40 5.47 -14.58
CA LEU A 194 8.54 5.62 -13.42
C LEU A 194 8.21 7.10 -13.18
N HIS A 195 9.20 7.99 -13.29
CA HIS A 195 9.01 9.43 -13.14
C HIS A 195 8.07 9.98 -14.22
N THR A 196 8.22 9.54 -15.47
CA THR A 196 7.30 9.85 -16.57
C THR A 196 5.86 9.48 -16.23
N ILE A 197 5.63 8.25 -15.75
CA ILE A 197 4.27 7.80 -15.37
C ILE A 197 3.70 8.68 -14.24
N VAL A 198 4.50 8.99 -13.21
CA VAL A 198 4.08 9.88 -12.11
C VAL A 198 3.71 11.27 -12.62
N MET A 199 4.53 11.85 -13.51
CA MET A 199 4.26 13.16 -14.13
C MET A 199 2.98 13.16 -14.96
N LEU A 200 2.72 12.08 -15.72
CA LEU A 200 1.49 11.95 -16.52
C LEU A 200 0.25 11.76 -15.65
N MET A 201 0.35 11.02 -14.54
CA MET A 201 -0.73 10.86 -13.56
C MET A 201 -1.06 12.19 -12.89
N LYS A 202 -0.04 12.95 -12.46
CA LYS A 202 -0.23 14.29 -11.89
C LYS A 202 -0.90 15.24 -12.88
N THR A 203 -0.38 15.28 -14.11
CA THR A 203 -0.95 16.10 -15.20
C THR A 203 -2.43 15.75 -15.44
N TYR A 204 -2.76 14.46 -15.49
CA TYR A 204 -4.14 14.00 -15.62
C TYR A 204 -5.01 14.48 -14.47
N SER A 205 -4.56 14.28 -13.22
CA SER A 205 -5.36 14.62 -12.05
C SER A 205 -5.63 16.13 -11.95
N TYR A 206 -4.64 16.96 -12.31
CA TYR A 206 -4.77 18.42 -12.32
C TYR A 206 -5.78 18.88 -13.37
N VAL A 207 -5.63 18.40 -14.61
CA VAL A 207 -6.53 18.78 -15.72
C VAL A 207 -7.94 18.24 -15.50
N SER A 208 -8.09 17.01 -15.02
CA SER A 208 -9.39 16.38 -14.77
C SER A 208 -10.20 17.12 -13.70
N THR A 209 -9.54 17.48 -12.59
CA THR A 209 -10.19 18.20 -11.49
C THR A 209 -10.56 19.62 -11.90
N ASN A 210 -9.66 20.36 -12.55
CA ASN A 210 -9.97 21.72 -13.03
C ASN A 210 -10.96 21.74 -14.19
N GLY A 211 -10.94 20.73 -15.06
CA GLY A 211 -11.93 20.56 -16.13
C GLY A 211 -13.33 20.37 -15.58
N TYR A 212 -13.48 19.52 -14.55
CA TYR A 212 -14.73 19.37 -13.82
C TYR A 212 -15.20 20.71 -13.20
N LEU A 213 -14.30 21.41 -12.49
CA LEU A 213 -14.62 22.69 -11.85
C LEU A 213 -15.01 23.77 -12.87
N SER A 214 -14.39 23.78 -14.05
CA SER A 214 -14.75 24.71 -15.13
C SER A 214 -16.18 24.46 -15.64
N ASP A 215 -16.56 23.19 -15.80
CA ASP A 215 -17.91 22.83 -16.23
C ASP A 215 -18.94 23.10 -15.13
N LEU A 216 -18.57 22.88 -13.87
CA LEU A 216 -19.40 23.21 -12.71
C LEU A 216 -19.63 24.72 -12.60
N ALA A 217 -18.58 25.53 -12.75
CA ALA A 217 -18.67 26.99 -12.73
C ALA A 217 -19.60 27.52 -13.84
N ARG A 218 -19.53 26.92 -15.02
CA ARG A 218 -20.45 27.24 -16.13
C ARG A 218 -21.89 26.84 -15.83
N LYS A 219 -22.12 25.66 -15.25
CA LYS A 219 -23.47 25.24 -14.83
C LYS A 219 -24.03 26.19 -13.76
N ARG A 220 -23.19 26.58 -12.78
CA ARG A 220 -23.54 27.55 -11.74
C ARG A 220 -23.98 28.88 -12.33
N ALA A 221 -23.24 29.42 -13.30
CA ALA A 221 -23.61 30.65 -14.00
C ALA A 221 -24.95 30.54 -14.76
N LEU A 222 -25.22 29.40 -15.40
CA LEU A 222 -26.50 29.15 -16.08
C LEU A 222 -27.67 29.03 -15.10
N THR A 223 -27.49 28.33 -13.98
CA THR A 223 -28.52 28.21 -12.92
C THR A 223 -28.77 29.54 -12.23
N GLU A 224 -27.74 30.38 -12.10
CA GLU A 224 -27.86 31.73 -11.56
C GLU A 224 -28.68 32.63 -12.51
N ASP A 225 -28.47 32.57 -13.82
CA ASP A 225 -29.31 33.25 -14.82
C ASP A 225 -30.77 32.75 -14.78
N GLN A 226 -30.99 31.44 -14.62
CA GLN A 226 -32.33 30.87 -14.43
C GLN A 226 -33.00 31.35 -13.14
N LEU A 227 -32.23 31.49 -12.06
CA LEU A 227 -32.72 32.02 -10.80
C LEU A 227 -33.11 33.50 -10.96
N TYR A 228 -32.27 34.34 -11.58
CA TYR A 228 -32.58 35.75 -11.80
C TYR A 228 -33.87 35.93 -12.60
N LYS A 229 -34.06 35.16 -13.68
CA LYS A 229 -35.30 35.17 -14.48
C LYS A 229 -36.53 34.74 -13.67
N SER A 230 -36.36 33.74 -12.80
CA SER A 230 -37.44 33.26 -11.94
C SER A 230 -37.83 34.28 -10.86
N VAL A 231 -36.85 35.03 -10.38
CA VAL A 231 -37.00 36.06 -9.34
C VAL A 231 -37.57 37.37 -9.90
N GLU A 232 -37.27 37.70 -11.16
CA GLU A 232 -37.87 38.84 -11.86
C GLU A 232 -39.40 38.72 -11.96
N PHE A 233 -39.92 37.50 -12.15
CA PHE A 233 -41.36 37.23 -12.16
C PHE A 233 -42.05 37.51 -10.81
N VAL A 234 -41.31 37.49 -9.70
CA VAL A 234 -41.82 37.67 -8.32
C VAL A 234 -41.62 39.12 -7.83
N GLY A 235 -41.25 40.05 -8.72
CA GLY A 235 -41.07 41.45 -8.37
C GLY A 235 -39.62 41.85 -8.05
N GLY A 236 -38.65 41.03 -8.44
CA GLY A 236 -37.22 41.36 -8.39
C GLY A 236 -36.47 40.75 -7.20
N TYR A 237 -35.14 40.86 -7.23
CA TYR A 237 -34.25 40.15 -6.28
C TYR A 237 -34.43 40.61 -4.84
N GLU A 238 -34.58 41.90 -4.61
CA GLU A 238 -34.76 42.43 -3.25
C GLU A 238 -36.10 42.00 -2.64
N ALA A 239 -37.16 41.96 -3.44
CA ALA A 239 -38.48 41.49 -3.01
C ALA A 239 -38.44 40.01 -2.64
N ALA A 240 -37.84 39.16 -3.48
CA ALA A 240 -37.69 37.74 -3.19
C ALA A 240 -36.83 37.47 -1.94
N VAL A 241 -35.78 38.28 -1.70
CA VAL A 241 -34.98 38.17 -0.46
C VAL A 241 -35.78 38.60 0.75
N ALA A 242 -36.60 39.65 0.66
CA ALA A 242 -37.49 40.07 1.73
C ALA A 242 -38.53 39.00 2.06
N GLU A 243 -39.12 38.37 1.05
CA GLU A 243 -40.09 37.28 1.19
C GLU A 243 -39.44 36.04 1.84
N ALA A 244 -38.23 35.65 1.40
CA ALA A 244 -37.46 34.56 2.00
C ALA A 244 -37.03 34.84 3.46
N ARG A 245 -36.81 36.11 3.82
CA ARG A 245 -36.52 36.51 5.21
C ARG A 245 -37.75 36.42 6.11
N GLN A 246 -38.94 36.72 5.59
CA GLN A 246 -40.20 36.62 6.33
C GLN A 246 -40.60 35.16 6.62
N THR A 247 -40.26 34.23 5.73
CA THR A 247 -40.46 32.79 5.93
C THR A 247 -39.38 32.12 6.79
N THR A 248 -38.26 32.80 7.07
CA THR A 248 -37.21 32.30 7.96
C THR A 248 -37.60 32.61 9.42
N PRO A 249 -37.90 31.61 10.28
CA PRO A 249 -38.32 31.87 11.65
C PRO A 249 -37.24 32.64 12.42
N GLN A 250 -37.60 33.78 13.03
CA GLN A 250 -36.72 34.58 13.87
C GLN A 250 -36.32 33.81 15.13
N SER A 251 -35.11 33.25 15.11
CA SER A 251 -34.29 32.85 16.27
C SER A 251 -32.85 32.65 15.77
N PRO A 252 -31.79 32.89 16.56
CA PRO A 252 -30.42 32.69 16.11
C PRO A 252 -30.14 31.19 16.03
N VAL A 253 -30.45 30.58 14.87
CA VAL A 253 -30.29 29.15 14.68
C VAL A 253 -28.84 28.86 14.30
N THR A 254 -28.11 28.33 15.28
CA THR A 254 -27.04 27.35 15.01
C THR A 254 -27.70 26.21 14.25
N GLN A 255 -27.66 26.23 12.91
CA GLN A 255 -28.11 25.10 12.12
C GLN A 255 -27.08 23.99 12.28
N SER A 256 -27.36 23.08 13.21
CA SER A 256 -26.79 21.74 13.19
C SER A 256 -27.26 21.08 11.90
N VAL A 257 -26.37 21.01 10.91
CA VAL A 257 -26.60 20.33 9.64
C VAL A 257 -26.87 18.86 9.92
N THR A 258 -28.12 18.43 9.77
CA THR A 258 -28.48 17.01 9.70
C THR A 258 -27.91 16.42 8.39
N PRO A 259 -27.29 15.22 8.44
CA PRO A 259 -26.72 14.60 7.25
C PRO A 259 -27.81 14.03 6.33
N VAL A 260 -27.46 14.06 5.04
CA VAL A 260 -28.12 13.49 3.85
C VAL A 260 -28.96 12.22 4.12
N GLY A 261 -30.22 12.23 3.64
CA GLY A 261 -30.98 11.01 3.35
C GLY A 261 -32.33 10.90 4.08
N THR A 262 -33.37 11.57 3.58
CA THR A 262 -34.76 11.14 3.78
C THR A 262 -35.53 11.48 2.50
N PRO A 263 -36.20 10.53 1.84
CA PRO A 263 -37.04 10.86 0.69
C PRO A 263 -38.24 11.67 1.19
N LEU A 264 -38.46 12.85 0.60
CA LEU A 264 -39.73 13.54 0.68
C LEU A 264 -40.78 12.63 0.05
N SER A 265 -41.80 12.32 0.82
CA SER A 265 -42.97 11.56 0.40
C SER A 265 -43.69 12.30 -0.72
N ASP A 266 -43.62 11.78 -1.94
CA ASP A 266 -44.59 12.12 -2.98
C ASP A 266 -45.97 11.63 -2.51
N LYS A 267 -46.89 12.58 -2.32
CA LYS A 267 -48.30 12.29 -2.13
C LYS A 267 -48.96 12.15 -3.50
N GLU A 268 -49.62 11.00 -3.64
CA GLU A 268 -50.83 10.68 -4.42
C GLU A 268 -50.73 9.76 -5.65
N VAL A 269 -51.78 8.91 -5.74
CA VAL A 269 -52.11 7.81 -6.66
C VAL A 269 -51.44 6.46 -6.28
N SER A 270 -52.11 5.36 -5.95
CA SER A 270 -53.53 4.95 -5.87
C SER A 270 -53.68 3.70 -4.98
N LEU A 271 -54.90 3.51 -4.50
CA LEU A 271 -55.48 2.38 -3.75
C LEU A 271 -55.12 0.99 -4.31
N ASP A 272 -54.37 0.16 -3.54
CA ASP A 272 -54.51 -1.32 -3.42
C ASP A 272 -53.24 -2.02 -2.88
N GLN A 273 -52.91 -1.85 -1.58
CA GLN A 273 -51.86 -2.66 -0.95
C GLN A 273 -52.18 -3.14 0.47
N ALA A 274 -53.46 -3.15 0.83
CA ALA A 274 -53.94 -3.67 2.11
C ALA A 274 -54.04 -5.22 2.16
N LYS A 275 -53.97 -5.92 1.02
CA LYS A 275 -54.15 -7.38 0.96
C LYS A 275 -52.86 -8.21 1.10
N LEU A 276 -51.68 -7.60 1.14
CA LEU A 276 -50.40 -8.36 1.18
C LEU A 276 -49.76 -8.46 2.58
N ARG A 277 -50.23 -7.69 3.57
CA ARG A 277 -49.59 -7.63 4.91
C ARG A 277 -50.06 -8.71 5.90
N GLN A 278 -51.00 -9.56 5.51
CA GLN A 278 -51.64 -10.51 6.43
C GLN A 278 -51.05 -11.93 6.39
N ARG A 279 -49.97 -12.18 5.66
CA ARG A 279 -49.41 -13.54 5.47
C ARG A 279 -47.97 -13.80 5.97
N LEU A 280 -47.35 -12.90 6.74
CA LEU A 280 -45.94 -13.05 7.14
C LEU A 280 -45.64 -12.98 8.65
N ASN A 281 -46.64 -13.25 9.49
CA ASN A 281 -46.43 -13.47 10.92
C ASN A 281 -46.45 -14.97 11.26
N SER A 282 -45.29 -15.62 11.29
CA SER A 282 -45.05 -16.78 12.17
C SER A 282 -43.55 -16.97 12.47
N THR A 283 -43.27 -17.28 13.74
CA THR A 283 -42.04 -17.85 14.33
C THR A 283 -41.04 -16.90 15.03
N GLU A 284 -41.36 -16.60 16.31
CA GLU A 284 -40.58 -16.75 17.57
C GLU A 284 -39.05 -16.45 17.75
N PRO A 285 -38.58 -16.18 19.00
CA PRO A 285 -37.68 -15.06 19.33
C PRO A 285 -36.26 -15.45 19.80
N VAL A 286 -35.27 -14.54 19.68
CA VAL A 286 -33.96 -14.66 20.36
C VAL A 286 -33.48 -13.33 20.97
N LYS A 287 -33.33 -13.37 22.30
CA LYS A 287 -32.53 -12.64 23.31
C LYS A 287 -32.05 -11.18 23.08
N LYS A 288 -32.33 -10.37 24.12
CA LYS A 288 -31.81 -9.03 24.43
C LYS A 288 -30.34 -9.07 24.86
N GLU A 289 -29.54 -8.13 24.37
CA GLU A 289 -28.27 -7.70 24.96
C GLU A 289 -28.21 -6.16 25.03
N GLU A 290 -27.36 -5.69 25.92
CA GLU A 290 -27.49 -4.50 26.77
C GLU A 290 -27.19 -3.14 26.10
N ASN A 291 -27.66 -2.09 26.80
CA ASN A 291 -27.42 -0.67 26.53
C ASN A 291 -25.94 -0.35 26.25
N ILE A 292 -25.64 0.07 25.01
CA ILE A 292 -24.47 0.88 24.71
C ILE A 292 -24.95 2.22 24.19
N SER A 293 -24.56 3.27 24.90
CA SER A 293 -24.75 4.69 24.60
C SER A 293 -24.59 5.01 23.11
N ARG A 294 -25.60 5.69 22.54
CA ARG A 294 -25.58 6.28 21.19
C ARG A 294 -24.25 7.02 20.93
N PRO A 295 -23.45 6.66 19.92
CA PRO A 295 -22.38 7.53 19.47
C PRO A 295 -22.98 8.68 18.64
N LYS A 296 -22.52 9.89 18.94
CA LYS A 296 -22.77 11.11 18.17
C LYS A 296 -22.38 10.87 16.71
N SER A 297 -23.25 11.31 15.80
CA SER A 297 -23.06 11.17 14.35
C SER A 297 -21.75 11.80 13.88
N SER A 298 -20.99 10.99 13.15
CA SER A 298 -19.70 11.27 12.52
C SER A 298 -19.74 12.42 11.51
N SER A 299 -19.38 13.62 11.93
CA SER A 299 -18.74 14.64 11.10
C SER A 299 -17.23 14.48 11.26
N TYR A 300 -16.56 13.76 10.36
CA TYR A 300 -15.15 13.36 10.53
C TYR A 300 -14.18 14.39 9.91
N PHE A 301 -14.20 15.58 10.50
CA PHE A 301 -13.05 16.48 10.67
C PHE A 301 -13.26 17.14 12.04
N PRO A 302 -12.21 17.47 12.81
CA PRO A 302 -12.40 18.33 13.95
C PRO A 302 -12.98 19.65 13.42
N ALA A 303 -14.22 19.92 13.80
CA ALA A 303 -14.81 21.24 13.76
C ALA A 303 -13.94 22.13 14.66
N GLY A 304 -12.92 22.74 14.06
CA GLY A 304 -12.07 23.74 14.67
C GLY A 304 -11.83 24.83 13.63
N ASP A 305 -12.47 25.97 13.85
CA ASP A 305 -12.11 27.31 13.34
C ASP A 305 -12.69 27.84 12.02
N VAL A 306 -13.41 27.07 11.19
CA VAL A 306 -13.99 27.62 9.93
C VAL A 306 -15.53 27.52 9.90
N PRO A 307 -16.27 28.63 10.09
CA PRO A 307 -17.74 28.64 10.06
C PRO A 307 -18.26 28.20 8.69
N PRO A 308 -19.28 27.34 8.56
CA PRO A 308 -19.80 26.87 7.27
C PRO A 308 -20.12 28.04 6.32
N LEU A 309 -19.93 27.83 5.01
CA LEU A 309 -20.29 28.84 4.01
C LEU A 309 -21.77 29.20 4.17
N PRO A 310 -22.14 30.49 4.20
CA PRO A 310 -23.52 30.89 4.37
C PRO A 310 -24.35 30.38 3.18
N PRO A 311 -25.56 29.83 3.42
CA PRO A 311 -26.43 29.39 2.34
C PRO A 311 -26.90 30.58 1.49
N HIS A 312 -27.29 30.31 0.25
CA HIS A 312 -27.83 31.34 -0.62
C HIS A 312 -29.06 32.01 0.05
N PRO A 313 -29.22 33.34 0.02
CA PRO A 313 -30.30 34.05 0.72
C PRO A 313 -31.72 33.57 0.39
N LEU A 314 -31.90 33.00 -0.81
CA LEU A 314 -33.18 32.52 -1.34
C LEU A 314 -33.46 31.02 -1.07
N VAL A 315 -32.65 30.33 -0.25
CA VAL A 315 -32.85 28.89 0.03
C VAL A 315 -34.20 28.60 0.70
N ASN A 316 -34.71 29.51 1.53
CA ASN A 316 -35.98 29.36 2.24
C ASN A 316 -37.15 30.08 1.54
N HIS A 317 -37.01 30.41 0.25
CA HIS A 317 -38.06 31.11 -0.49
C HIS A 317 -39.34 30.25 -0.56
N PRO A 318 -40.54 30.82 -0.38
CA PRO A 318 -41.80 30.06 -0.37
C PRO A 318 -42.09 29.35 -1.70
N SER A 319 -41.64 29.91 -2.83
CA SER A 319 -41.76 29.23 -4.11
C SER A 319 -40.75 28.08 -4.24
N SER A 320 -41.26 26.87 -4.48
CA SER A 320 -40.44 25.65 -4.66
C SER A 320 -39.33 25.81 -5.72
N ASN A 321 -39.63 26.43 -6.87
CA ASN A 321 -38.65 26.58 -7.96
C ASN A 321 -37.43 27.44 -7.56
N ILE A 322 -37.65 28.62 -6.97
CA ILE A 322 -36.58 29.52 -6.51
C ILE A 322 -35.78 28.87 -5.37
N SER A 323 -36.46 28.21 -4.42
CA SER A 323 -35.80 27.46 -3.33
C SER A 323 -34.88 26.37 -3.88
N VAL A 324 -35.35 25.54 -4.82
CA VAL A 324 -34.55 24.46 -5.41
C VAL A 324 -33.36 25.00 -6.21
N LEU A 325 -33.56 26.06 -6.99
CA LEU A 325 -32.47 26.72 -7.72
C LEU A 325 -31.42 27.32 -6.75
N ALA A 326 -31.86 27.96 -5.67
CA ALA A 326 -30.98 28.52 -4.64
C ALA A 326 -30.23 27.42 -3.84
N GLN A 327 -30.88 26.29 -3.57
CA GLN A 327 -30.23 25.11 -2.97
C GLN A 327 -29.16 24.55 -3.91
N ASN A 328 -29.49 24.37 -5.19
CA ASN A 328 -28.52 23.90 -6.20
C ASN A 328 -27.32 24.86 -6.34
N LEU A 329 -27.53 26.18 -6.28
CA LEU A 329 -26.43 27.16 -6.28
C LEU A 329 -25.57 27.05 -5.03
N THR A 330 -26.18 26.86 -3.86
CA THR A 330 -25.44 26.65 -2.60
C THR A 330 -24.57 25.39 -2.69
N GLU A 331 -25.12 24.29 -3.21
CA GLU A 331 -24.38 23.04 -3.45
C GLU A 331 -23.20 23.24 -4.42
N MET A 332 -23.44 23.94 -5.54
CA MET A 332 -22.38 24.22 -6.52
C MET A 332 -21.30 25.15 -5.96
N ASP A 333 -21.66 26.15 -5.15
CA ASP A 333 -20.71 27.06 -4.51
C ASP A 333 -19.87 26.38 -3.43
N LEU A 334 -20.44 25.40 -2.71
CA LEU A 334 -19.70 24.52 -1.80
C LEU A 334 -18.68 23.66 -2.55
N GLU A 335 -19.03 23.10 -3.71
CA GLU A 335 -18.11 22.29 -4.51
C GLU A 335 -17.01 23.10 -5.23
N LEU A 336 -17.30 24.35 -5.59
CA LEU A 336 -16.33 25.27 -6.22
C LEU A 336 -15.29 25.82 -5.23
N THR A 337 -15.54 25.66 -3.93
CA THR A 337 -14.72 26.20 -2.85
C THR A 337 -14.03 25.06 -2.09
N SER A 338 -12.75 25.23 -1.75
CA SER A 338 -12.04 24.25 -0.93
C SER A 338 -12.65 24.16 0.47
N THR A 339 -12.55 22.97 1.08
CA THR A 339 -12.95 22.73 2.48
C THR A 339 -11.87 23.11 3.49
N GLY A 340 -10.74 23.64 3.04
CA GLY A 340 -9.60 23.99 3.90
C GLY A 340 -9.71 25.39 4.52
N LYS A 341 -8.68 25.74 5.31
CA LYS A 341 -8.63 26.99 6.08
C LYS A 341 -8.73 28.23 5.21
N ASN A 342 -8.13 28.21 4.02
CA ASN A 342 -8.05 29.38 3.14
C ASN A 342 -9.23 29.51 2.17
N ARG A 343 -10.12 28.50 2.08
CA ARG A 343 -11.30 28.50 1.19
C ARG A 343 -10.97 28.93 -0.23
N VAL A 344 -9.91 28.36 -0.79
CA VAL A 344 -9.50 28.61 -2.17
C VAL A 344 -10.65 28.25 -3.10
N ARG A 345 -11.13 29.24 -3.84
CA ARG A 345 -12.25 29.09 -4.79
C ARG A 345 -11.75 29.07 -6.21
N TYR A 346 -12.33 28.22 -7.05
CA TYR A 346 -12.12 28.27 -8.49
C TYR A 346 -12.61 29.62 -9.06
N PRO A 347 -11.88 30.32 -9.96
CA PRO A 347 -10.67 29.90 -10.67
C PRO A 347 -9.34 30.39 -10.06
N ASN A 348 -9.35 30.94 -8.83
CA ASN A 348 -8.16 31.54 -8.22
C ASN A 348 -7.02 30.53 -7.98
N ASN A 349 -7.31 29.24 -8.08
CA ASN A 349 -6.34 28.17 -7.97
C ASN A 349 -5.46 27.99 -9.24
N ILE A 350 -5.79 28.59 -10.38
CA ILE A 350 -5.08 28.35 -11.65
C ILE A 350 -3.86 29.29 -11.76
N SER A 351 -2.72 28.84 -11.24
CA SER A 351 -1.43 29.55 -11.33
C SER A 351 -0.28 28.57 -11.54
N TYR A 352 0.81 29.05 -12.16
CA TYR A 352 2.06 28.29 -12.27
C TYR A 352 2.63 27.93 -10.90
N ALA A 353 2.50 28.83 -9.91
CA ALA A 353 2.95 28.59 -8.54
C ALA A 353 2.18 27.45 -7.86
N ASN A 354 0.84 27.43 -8.00
CA ASN A 354 -0.01 26.39 -7.42
C ASN A 354 0.25 25.02 -8.08
N PHE A 355 0.51 25.01 -9.39
CA PHE A 355 0.87 23.77 -10.08
C PHE A 355 2.26 23.27 -9.68
N LEU A 356 3.25 24.15 -9.52
CA LEU A 356 4.57 23.80 -9.02
C LEU A 356 4.49 23.22 -7.60
N ASP A 357 3.67 23.80 -6.74
CA ASP A 357 3.42 23.29 -5.39
C ASP A 357 2.82 21.86 -5.44
N PHE A 358 1.79 21.63 -6.25
CA PHE A 358 1.28 20.27 -6.49
C PHE A 358 2.34 19.31 -7.05
N GLN A 359 3.24 19.81 -7.89
CA GLN A 359 4.33 19.02 -8.46
C GLN A 359 5.29 18.49 -7.39
N MET A 360 5.49 19.26 -6.30
CA MET A 360 6.35 18.90 -5.17
C MET A 360 5.67 18.06 -4.10
N VAL A 361 4.35 18.17 -3.93
CA VAL A 361 3.61 17.38 -2.94
C VAL A 361 3.63 15.88 -3.33
N PRO A 362 3.93 14.96 -2.38
CA PRO A 362 4.01 13.51 -2.63
C PRO A 362 2.62 12.84 -2.72
N THR A 363 1.70 13.44 -3.49
CA THR A 363 0.37 12.88 -3.81
C THR A 363 0.15 12.91 -5.31
N LEU A 364 -0.69 11.99 -5.80
CA LEU A 364 -1.05 11.90 -7.22
C LEU A 364 -2.42 12.52 -7.51
N CYS A 365 -3.20 12.83 -6.46
CA CYS A 365 -4.52 13.42 -6.58
C CYS A 365 -4.47 14.91 -6.30
N TYR A 366 -4.78 15.70 -7.32
CA TYR A 366 -4.92 17.15 -7.22
C TYR A 366 -6.15 17.54 -6.41
N GLU A 367 -5.96 18.45 -5.45
CA GLU A 367 -7.00 19.18 -4.73
C GLU A 367 -6.68 20.68 -4.72
N LEU A 368 -7.69 21.52 -4.47
CA LEU A 368 -7.49 22.98 -4.42
C LEU A 368 -6.64 23.41 -3.23
N GLU A 369 -6.69 22.66 -2.14
CA GLU A 369 -5.97 22.96 -0.91
C GLU A 369 -5.52 21.68 -0.22
N TYR A 370 -4.33 21.71 0.35
CA TYR A 370 -3.72 20.60 1.08
C TYR A 370 -3.49 20.97 2.54
N PRO A 371 -3.64 20.02 3.48
CA PRO A 371 -3.26 20.25 4.88
C PRO A 371 -1.76 20.53 4.94
N ARG A 372 -1.38 21.61 5.64
CA ARG A 372 0.02 22.03 5.78
C ARG A 372 0.54 21.86 7.20
N THR A 373 1.83 21.55 7.32
CA THR A 373 2.57 21.63 8.58
C THR A 373 3.11 23.04 8.81
N GLU A 374 3.14 23.50 10.05
CA GLU A 374 3.52 24.89 10.40
C GLU A 374 5.02 25.18 10.21
N ARG A 375 5.89 24.17 10.33
CA ARG A 375 7.34 24.32 10.25
C ARG A 375 8.00 23.13 9.57
N ILE A 376 9.11 23.41 8.88
CA ILE A 376 10.01 22.40 8.31
C ILE A 376 10.97 21.94 9.40
N ARG A 377 11.18 20.62 9.54
CA ARG A 377 12.13 20.00 10.48
C ARG A 377 13.36 19.46 9.73
N PRO A 378 14.48 20.21 9.63
CA PRO A 378 15.61 19.83 8.77
C PRO A 378 16.30 18.53 9.18
N LEU A 379 16.44 18.27 10.48
CA LEU A 379 17.02 17.02 11.00
C LEU A 379 16.16 15.81 10.64
N TYR A 380 14.84 15.95 10.67
CA TYR A 380 13.92 14.90 10.24
C TYR A 380 14.05 14.64 8.73
N ILE A 381 14.18 15.69 7.90
CA ILE A 381 14.46 15.52 6.46
C ILE A 381 15.77 14.78 6.25
N PHE A 382 16.85 15.17 6.94
CA PHE A 382 18.15 14.53 6.81
C PHE A 382 18.08 13.03 7.18
N GLU A 383 17.52 12.72 8.35
CA GLU A 383 17.33 11.33 8.82
C GLU A 383 16.56 10.50 7.79
N LYS A 384 15.46 11.05 7.25
CA LYS A 384 14.60 10.34 6.31
C LYS A 384 15.18 10.29 4.89
N THR A 385 15.94 11.28 4.44
CA THR A 385 16.56 11.24 3.10
C THR A 385 17.67 10.19 3.02
N VAL A 386 18.33 9.90 4.15
CA VAL A 386 19.36 8.85 4.24
C VAL A 386 18.74 7.44 4.33
N ALA A 387 17.51 7.32 4.82
CA ALA A 387 16.79 6.05 4.93
C ALA A 387 15.95 5.74 3.67
N THR A 388 15.76 4.46 3.34
CA THR A 388 15.12 3.91 2.12
C THR A 388 13.71 4.46 1.80
N PHE A 389 13.24 4.22 0.55
CA PHE A 389 11.92 4.48 -0.09
C PHE A 389 10.76 5.11 0.71
N GLU A 390 10.36 4.59 1.89
CA GLU A 390 9.33 5.22 2.75
C GLU A 390 9.72 6.64 3.17
N CYS A 391 11.02 6.83 3.41
CA CYS A 391 11.57 8.03 3.99
C CYS A 391 11.78 9.13 2.93
N ILE A 392 11.84 8.78 1.64
CA ILE A 392 11.90 9.75 0.53
C ILE A 392 10.57 10.51 0.43
N CYS A 393 9.43 9.82 0.43
CA CYS A 393 8.12 10.46 0.41
C CYS A 393 7.89 11.34 1.64
N ASN A 394 8.32 10.90 2.83
CA ASN A 394 8.29 11.71 4.05
C ASN A 394 9.22 12.93 3.98
N GLY A 395 10.40 12.79 3.35
CA GLY A 395 11.31 13.90 3.09
C GLY A 395 10.69 14.96 2.18
N PHE A 396 10.09 14.55 1.06
CA PHE A 396 9.36 15.47 0.18
C PHE A 396 8.11 16.05 0.83
N ALA A 397 7.39 15.28 1.67
CA ALA A 397 6.25 15.79 2.43
C ALA A 397 6.67 16.89 3.38
N GLU A 398 7.76 16.70 4.14
CA GLU A 398 8.29 17.71 5.05
C GLU A 398 8.82 18.93 4.29
N LEU A 399 9.52 18.73 3.16
CA LEU A 399 10.03 19.81 2.32
C LEU A 399 8.90 20.66 1.71
N SER A 400 7.80 20.04 1.30
CA SER A 400 6.60 20.72 0.77
C SER A 400 5.62 21.17 1.87
N CYS A 401 5.99 21.01 3.15
CA CYS A 401 5.11 21.26 4.30
C CYS A 401 3.76 20.54 4.21
N PHE A 402 3.71 19.35 3.61
CA PHE A 402 2.51 18.54 3.47
C PHE A 402 2.21 17.75 4.75
N GLY A 403 0.98 17.87 5.24
CA GLY A 403 0.53 17.31 6.52
C GLY A 403 0.01 15.87 6.45
N ASP A 404 -0.45 15.39 5.29
CA ASP A 404 -0.98 14.03 5.15
C ASP A 404 0.13 13.06 4.76
N ARG A 405 0.70 12.38 5.75
CA ARG A 405 1.87 11.49 5.56
C ARG A 405 1.51 10.02 5.60
N GLU A 406 0.23 9.71 5.45
CA GLU A 406 -0.26 8.34 5.45
C GLU A 406 -0.11 7.69 4.06
N PHE A 407 1.15 7.53 3.60
CA PHE A 407 1.44 6.92 2.30
C PHE A 407 1.20 5.39 2.28
N TYR A 408 1.31 4.77 3.45
CA TYR A 408 1.10 3.34 3.68
C TYR A 408 0.33 3.13 4.98
N GLN A 409 -0.49 2.07 5.00
CA GLN A 409 -1.12 1.55 6.22
C GLN A 409 -0.43 0.25 6.67
N ASP A 410 -0.96 -0.40 7.68
CA ASP A 410 -0.54 -1.70 8.22
C ASP A 410 -0.82 -2.86 7.24
N TRP A 411 -0.27 -2.78 6.04
CA TRP A 411 -0.50 -3.73 4.95
C TRP A 411 0.03 -5.15 5.28
N TRP A 412 0.98 -5.27 6.21
CA TRP A 412 1.50 -6.56 6.69
C TRP A 412 0.47 -7.37 7.47
N ASN A 413 -0.54 -6.71 8.05
CA ASN A 413 -1.67 -7.34 8.72
C ASN A 413 -2.80 -7.72 7.75
N ALA A 414 -2.65 -7.47 6.45
CA ALA A 414 -3.70 -7.73 5.48
C ALA A 414 -4.07 -9.23 5.45
N THR A 415 -5.37 -9.50 5.40
CA THR A 415 -5.91 -10.87 5.34
C THR A 415 -6.29 -11.30 3.92
N SER A 416 -6.24 -10.36 2.97
CA SER A 416 -6.57 -10.58 1.56
C SER A 416 -5.81 -9.60 0.65
N PHE A 417 -5.65 -9.98 -0.62
CA PHE A 417 -5.00 -9.13 -1.63
C PHE A 417 -5.76 -7.82 -1.91
N ASP A 418 -7.08 -7.82 -1.74
CA ASP A 418 -7.94 -6.64 -1.89
C ASP A 418 -7.69 -5.62 -0.77
N GLU A 419 -7.50 -6.09 0.47
CA GLU A 419 -7.10 -5.25 1.59
C GLU A 419 -5.68 -4.71 1.40
N TYR A 420 -4.74 -5.57 0.99
CA TYR A 420 -3.37 -5.17 0.67
C TYR A 420 -3.32 -4.05 -0.38
N ALA A 421 -4.06 -4.20 -1.49
CA ALA A 421 -4.07 -3.23 -2.58
C ALA A 421 -4.62 -1.84 -2.18
N ARG A 422 -5.37 -1.73 -1.07
CA ARG A 422 -5.81 -0.46 -0.49
C ARG A 422 -4.78 0.16 0.46
N LYS A 423 -4.04 -0.68 1.19
CA LYS A 423 -3.11 -0.26 2.24
C LYS A 423 -1.70 0.05 1.69
N TRP A 424 -1.32 -0.65 0.62
CA TRP A 424 -0.03 -0.47 -0.05
C TRP A 424 -0.08 0.66 -1.06
N ASN A 425 0.88 1.60 -0.99
CA ASN A 425 1.03 2.71 -1.92
C ASN A 425 -0.29 3.49 -2.11
N LYS A 426 -0.77 4.10 -1.02
CA LYS A 426 -2.04 4.83 -1.00
C LYS A 426 -2.13 5.94 -2.06
N PRO A 427 -1.06 6.69 -2.41
CA PRO A 427 -1.14 7.68 -3.49
C PRO A 427 -1.58 7.08 -4.85
N VAL A 428 -1.00 5.94 -5.24
CA VAL A 428 -1.38 5.24 -6.49
C VAL A 428 -2.77 4.63 -6.37
N HIS A 429 -3.08 4.01 -5.23
CA HIS A 429 -4.41 3.45 -4.97
C HIS A 429 -5.49 4.54 -5.08
N ALA A 430 -5.30 5.69 -4.45
CA ALA A 430 -6.24 6.80 -4.44
C ALA A 430 -6.44 7.37 -5.84
N PHE A 431 -5.37 7.47 -6.64
CA PHE A 431 -5.46 7.86 -8.05
C PHE A 431 -6.31 6.87 -8.85
N LEU A 432 -6.01 5.56 -8.76
CA LEU A 432 -6.75 4.53 -9.48
C LEU A 432 -8.22 4.47 -9.03
N LEU A 433 -8.48 4.64 -7.74
CA LEU A 433 -9.84 4.65 -7.18
C LEU A 433 -10.66 5.81 -7.76
N ARG A 434 -10.14 7.03 -7.72
CA ARG A 434 -10.84 8.25 -8.15
C ARG A 434 -11.00 8.32 -9.67
N HIS A 435 -9.91 8.11 -10.40
CA HIS A 435 -9.86 8.43 -11.83
C HIS A 435 -10.16 7.25 -12.74
N VAL A 436 -9.99 6.01 -12.26
CA VAL A 436 -10.19 4.80 -13.08
C VAL A 436 -11.42 4.04 -12.60
N TYR A 437 -11.42 3.57 -11.36
CA TYR A 437 -12.48 2.72 -10.82
C TYR A 437 -13.83 3.45 -10.80
N GLN A 438 -13.87 4.68 -10.27
CA GLN A 438 -15.10 5.44 -10.19
C GLN A 438 -15.56 6.01 -11.51
N ALA A 439 -14.63 6.49 -12.35
CA ALA A 439 -14.97 6.89 -13.71
C ALA A 439 -15.63 5.72 -14.46
N SER A 440 -15.07 4.51 -14.33
CA SER A 440 -15.64 3.30 -14.91
C SER A 440 -17.02 2.97 -14.34
N LEU A 441 -17.20 3.08 -13.02
CA LEU A 441 -18.47 2.82 -12.35
C LEU A 441 -19.56 3.85 -12.69
N SER A 442 -19.16 5.10 -12.95
CA SER A 442 -20.08 6.20 -13.32
C SER A 442 -20.59 6.08 -14.77
N SER A 443 -19.86 5.34 -15.62
CA SER A 443 -20.34 4.99 -16.95
C SER A 443 -21.53 4.05 -16.81
N LYS A 444 -22.70 4.43 -17.37
CA LYS A 444 -24.03 3.85 -17.12
C LYS A 444 -24.23 2.34 -17.41
N ARG A 445 -23.17 1.55 -17.67
CA ARG A 445 -23.24 0.14 -18.08
C ARG A 445 -22.22 -0.80 -17.43
N VAL A 446 -21.38 -0.34 -16.50
CA VAL A 446 -20.26 -1.17 -15.99
C VAL A 446 -20.56 -1.73 -14.59
N SER A 447 -20.41 -3.05 -14.42
CA SER A 447 -20.58 -3.72 -13.11
C SER A 447 -19.40 -3.42 -12.17
N LYS A 448 -19.59 -3.58 -10.84
CA LYS A 448 -18.47 -3.47 -9.86
C LYS A 448 -17.32 -4.43 -10.18
N PHE A 449 -17.65 -5.62 -10.68
CA PHE A 449 -16.66 -6.62 -11.11
C PHE A 449 -15.86 -6.10 -12.30
N SER A 450 -16.52 -5.60 -13.34
CA SER A 450 -15.90 -5.04 -14.53
C SER A 450 -15.02 -3.82 -14.21
N ALA A 451 -15.46 -2.95 -13.30
CA ALA A 451 -14.67 -1.81 -12.84
C ALA A 451 -13.40 -2.23 -12.07
N THR A 452 -13.52 -3.27 -11.22
CA THR A 452 -12.37 -3.85 -10.51
C THR A 452 -11.39 -4.48 -11.52
N PHE A 453 -11.90 -5.31 -12.43
CA PHE A 453 -11.10 -5.96 -13.46
C PHE A 453 -10.36 -4.93 -14.33
N LEU A 454 -11.03 -3.87 -14.80
CA LEU A 454 -10.42 -2.83 -15.62
C LEU A 454 -9.31 -2.08 -14.86
N THR A 455 -9.52 -1.83 -13.56
CA THR A 455 -8.53 -1.16 -12.70
C THR A 455 -7.27 -2.03 -12.52
N PHE A 456 -7.45 -3.33 -12.24
CA PHE A 456 -6.34 -4.28 -12.13
C PHE A 456 -5.64 -4.52 -13.47
N LEU A 457 -6.38 -4.59 -14.57
CA LEU A 457 -5.84 -4.74 -15.93
C LEU A 457 -4.96 -3.55 -16.30
N LEU A 458 -5.43 -2.33 -16.08
CA LEU A 458 -4.64 -1.11 -16.31
C LEU A 458 -3.36 -1.12 -15.46
N SER A 459 -3.48 -1.47 -14.17
CA SER A 459 -2.32 -1.60 -13.29
C SER A 459 -1.32 -2.63 -13.81
N ALA A 460 -1.78 -3.83 -14.22
CA ALA A 460 -0.93 -4.89 -14.74
C ALA A 460 -0.19 -4.48 -16.03
N LEU A 461 -0.87 -3.78 -16.94
CA LEU A 461 -0.25 -3.27 -18.18
C LEU A 461 0.84 -2.25 -17.89
N VAL A 462 0.63 -1.32 -16.95
CA VAL A 462 1.64 -0.33 -16.57
C VAL A 462 2.85 -1.00 -15.90
N HIS A 463 2.63 -1.99 -15.05
CA HIS A 463 3.72 -2.74 -14.42
C HIS A 463 4.55 -3.54 -15.44
N GLU A 464 3.90 -4.21 -16.39
CA GLU A 464 4.59 -4.89 -17.49
C GLU A 464 5.32 -3.90 -18.39
N LEU A 465 4.75 -2.72 -18.67
CA LEU A 465 5.42 -1.67 -19.43
C LEU A 465 6.73 -1.25 -18.77
N VAL A 466 6.72 -0.99 -17.45
CA VAL A 466 7.93 -0.64 -16.70
C VAL A 466 8.95 -1.78 -16.78
N MET A 467 8.53 -3.03 -16.62
CA MET A 467 9.42 -4.18 -16.75
C MET A 467 9.96 -4.37 -18.15
N ALA A 468 9.16 -4.11 -19.19
CA ALA A 468 9.55 -4.21 -20.59
C ALA A 468 10.63 -3.17 -20.93
N VAL A 469 10.51 -1.94 -20.41
CA VAL A 469 11.52 -0.89 -20.59
C VAL A 469 12.80 -1.22 -19.82
N VAL A 470 12.69 -1.63 -18.54
CA VAL A 470 13.84 -1.96 -17.69
C VAL A 470 14.63 -3.16 -18.22
N THR A 471 13.94 -4.19 -18.73
CA THR A 471 14.57 -5.43 -19.22
C THR A 471 14.81 -5.44 -20.74
N LYS A 472 14.32 -4.41 -21.45
CA LYS A 472 14.32 -4.30 -22.92
C LYS A 472 13.67 -5.51 -23.63
N LYS A 473 12.82 -6.26 -22.93
CA LYS A 473 12.14 -7.48 -23.43
C LYS A 473 10.73 -7.58 -22.86
N ILE A 474 9.78 -7.92 -23.71
CA ILE A 474 8.39 -8.18 -23.30
C ILE A 474 8.27 -9.67 -22.98
N ARG A 475 7.84 -10.01 -21.76
CA ARG A 475 7.72 -11.42 -21.30
C ARG A 475 6.37 -11.76 -20.68
N MET A 476 5.60 -10.76 -20.24
CA MET A 476 4.26 -10.90 -19.66
C MET A 476 4.19 -11.67 -18.32
N TYR A 477 5.33 -11.98 -17.68
CA TYR A 477 5.32 -12.70 -16.39
C TYR A 477 4.71 -11.86 -15.27
N LEU A 478 5.11 -10.59 -15.15
CA LEU A 478 4.56 -9.70 -14.14
C LEU A 478 3.08 -9.42 -14.41
N PHE A 479 2.70 -9.28 -15.68
CA PHE A 479 1.31 -9.17 -16.09
C PHE A 479 0.46 -10.37 -15.60
N ILE A 480 0.89 -11.61 -15.87
CA ILE A 480 0.16 -12.82 -15.47
C ILE A 480 0.07 -12.92 -13.94
N LEU A 481 1.17 -12.67 -13.23
CA LEU A 481 1.19 -12.69 -11.76
C LEU A 481 0.24 -11.63 -11.18
N GLN A 482 0.21 -10.43 -11.73
CA GLN A 482 -0.70 -9.38 -11.28
C GLN A 482 -2.16 -9.74 -11.57
N MET A 483 -2.47 -10.31 -12.74
CA MET A 483 -3.83 -10.76 -13.08
C MET A 483 -4.28 -11.95 -12.22
N SER A 484 -3.36 -12.81 -11.78
CA SER A 484 -3.64 -13.93 -10.87
C SER A 484 -4.10 -13.50 -9.47
N GLN A 485 -3.89 -12.23 -9.09
CA GLN A 485 -4.39 -11.68 -7.83
C GLN A 485 -5.92 -11.66 -7.79
N ILE A 486 -6.62 -11.48 -8.92
CA ILE A 486 -8.08 -11.43 -8.95
C ILE A 486 -8.68 -12.78 -8.48
N PRO A 487 -8.30 -13.94 -9.05
CA PRO A 487 -8.68 -15.25 -8.50
C PRO A 487 -8.37 -15.42 -7.01
N LEU A 488 -7.19 -14.97 -6.56
CA LEU A 488 -6.79 -15.05 -5.15
C LEU A 488 -7.66 -14.17 -4.24
N ILE A 489 -8.14 -13.02 -4.73
CA ILE A 489 -9.11 -12.17 -4.02
C ILE A 489 -10.44 -12.92 -3.86
N PHE A 490 -10.91 -13.60 -4.90
CA PHE A 490 -12.14 -14.42 -4.80
C PHE A 490 -11.97 -15.58 -3.83
N LEU A 491 -10.82 -16.25 -3.86
CA LEU A 491 -10.50 -17.31 -2.92
C LEU A 491 -10.52 -16.79 -1.48
N GLY A 492 -9.93 -15.61 -1.23
CA GLY A 492 -9.95 -14.96 0.09
C GLY A 492 -11.35 -14.54 0.56
N ARG A 493 -12.34 -14.43 -0.33
CA ARG A 493 -13.74 -14.14 0.03
C ARG A 493 -14.54 -15.37 0.43
N LEU A 494 -13.98 -16.57 0.32
CA LEU A 494 -14.64 -17.79 0.79
C LEU A 494 -14.91 -17.72 2.30
N PRO A 495 -16.07 -18.22 2.76
CA PRO A 495 -16.49 -18.10 4.16
C PRO A 495 -15.50 -18.75 5.14
N ILE A 496 -14.86 -19.85 4.74
CA ILE A 496 -13.85 -20.57 5.54
C ILE A 496 -12.64 -19.68 5.86
N ILE A 497 -12.15 -18.95 4.84
CA ILE A 497 -10.97 -18.09 4.98
C ILE A 497 -11.35 -16.78 5.68
N LYS A 498 -12.55 -16.25 5.39
CA LYS A 498 -13.05 -15.02 6.03
C LYS A 498 -13.29 -15.17 7.53
N GLN A 499 -13.68 -16.37 7.98
CA GLN A 499 -13.87 -16.65 9.41
C GLN A 499 -12.54 -16.70 10.18
N ASN A 500 -11.45 -17.15 9.55
CA ASN A 500 -10.14 -17.28 10.18
C ASN A 500 -9.13 -16.27 9.61
N LYS A 501 -8.98 -15.12 10.30
CA LYS A 501 -8.05 -14.05 9.90
C LYS A 501 -6.61 -14.51 9.78
N VAL A 502 -6.16 -15.44 10.63
CA VAL A 502 -4.78 -15.96 10.59
C VAL A 502 -4.56 -16.75 9.31
N LEU A 503 -5.51 -17.61 8.94
CA LEU A 503 -5.44 -18.38 7.69
C LEU A 503 -5.42 -17.46 6.46
N GLY A 504 -6.22 -16.40 6.46
CA GLY A 504 -6.21 -15.38 5.39
C GLY A 504 -4.86 -14.67 5.29
N ASN A 505 -4.29 -14.25 6.42
CA ASN A 505 -2.97 -13.60 6.46
C ASN A 505 -1.84 -14.54 5.99
N VAL A 506 -1.85 -15.81 6.42
CA VAL A 506 -0.88 -16.82 5.95
C VAL A 506 -0.99 -17.05 4.45
N LEU A 507 -2.21 -17.21 3.92
CA LEU A 507 -2.45 -17.37 2.48
C LEU A 507 -1.95 -16.13 1.70
N PHE A 508 -2.18 -14.94 2.24
CA PHE A 508 -1.68 -13.69 1.66
C PHE A 508 -0.15 -13.67 1.60
N TRP A 509 0.55 -13.97 2.70
CA TRP A 509 2.02 -14.01 2.72
C TRP A 509 2.61 -15.10 1.81
N VAL A 510 2.00 -16.28 1.78
CA VAL A 510 2.40 -17.36 0.84
C VAL A 510 2.23 -16.89 -0.60
N GLY A 511 1.10 -16.26 -0.92
CA GLY A 511 0.86 -15.68 -2.25
C GLY A 511 1.90 -14.60 -2.60
N LEU A 512 2.20 -13.70 -1.66
CA LEU A 512 3.18 -12.62 -1.85
C LEU A 512 4.60 -13.19 -2.04
N MET A 513 5.02 -14.14 -1.21
CA MET A 513 6.33 -14.76 -1.27
C MET A 513 6.51 -15.67 -2.48
N SER A 514 5.44 -16.25 -3.03
CA SER A 514 5.52 -17.04 -4.27
C SER A 514 5.90 -16.20 -5.50
N GLY A 515 5.54 -14.91 -5.53
CA GLY A 515 5.76 -14.04 -6.68
C GLY A 515 7.22 -13.59 -6.86
N PHE A 516 7.91 -13.24 -5.77
CA PHE A 516 9.27 -12.68 -5.85
C PHE A 516 10.30 -13.65 -6.46
N PRO A 517 10.43 -14.92 -6.02
CA PRO A 517 11.38 -15.87 -6.60
C PRO A 517 11.12 -16.16 -8.07
N LEU A 518 9.84 -16.21 -8.48
CA LEU A 518 9.46 -16.40 -9.88
C LEU A 518 9.89 -15.22 -10.74
N LEU A 519 9.71 -13.99 -10.26
CA LEU A 519 10.15 -12.79 -10.98
C LEU A 519 11.67 -12.72 -11.13
N PHE A 520 12.44 -13.01 -10.06
CA PHE A 520 13.90 -12.99 -10.12
C PHE A 520 14.48 -14.07 -11.04
N ARG A 521 13.89 -15.29 -11.05
CA ARG A 521 14.32 -16.36 -11.94
C ARG A 521 13.91 -16.12 -13.39
N ALA A 522 12.73 -15.55 -13.62
CA ALA A 522 12.17 -15.33 -14.95
C ALA A 522 12.70 -14.04 -15.60
N HIS A 523 13.20 -13.09 -14.81
CA HIS A 523 13.96 -11.93 -15.26
C HIS A 523 15.39 -12.01 -14.74
N PRO A 524 16.26 -12.88 -15.31
CA PRO A 524 17.69 -12.69 -15.15
C PRO A 524 18.00 -11.34 -15.75
N PHE A 525 18.20 -10.34 -14.89
CA PHE A 525 18.82 -9.09 -15.29
C PHE A 525 20.08 -9.50 -16.04
N SER A 526 20.24 -9.08 -17.30
CA SER A 526 21.38 -9.47 -18.12
C SER A 526 22.67 -8.77 -17.66
N THR A 527 22.82 -8.57 -16.36
CA THR A 527 24.03 -8.18 -15.66
C THR A 527 25.21 -9.04 -16.15
N GLY A 528 24.99 -10.33 -16.41
CA GLY A 528 26.04 -11.24 -16.87
C GLY A 528 26.71 -10.92 -18.23
N ARG A 529 26.06 -10.19 -19.16
CA ARG A 529 26.68 -9.86 -20.47
C ARG A 529 27.36 -8.49 -20.52
N GLN A 530 27.01 -7.56 -19.63
CA GLN A 530 27.63 -6.23 -19.59
C GLN A 530 28.83 -6.14 -18.63
N PHE A 531 29.07 -7.18 -17.82
CA PHE A 531 30.17 -7.23 -16.84
C PHE A 531 31.49 -7.76 -17.41
N GLN A 532 31.55 -8.11 -18.69
CA GLN A 532 32.79 -8.52 -19.32
C GLN A 532 33.55 -7.28 -19.82
N ILE A 533 34.18 -6.57 -18.89
CA ILE A 533 35.30 -5.71 -19.23
C ILE A 533 36.37 -6.64 -19.81
N PRO A 534 36.91 -6.39 -21.02
CA PRO A 534 38.07 -7.14 -21.50
C PRO A 534 39.24 -6.76 -20.60
N ILE A 535 39.49 -7.54 -19.56
CA ILE A 535 40.76 -7.51 -18.87
C ILE A 535 41.75 -8.03 -19.90
N SER A 536 42.50 -7.11 -20.50
CA SER A 536 43.74 -7.44 -21.21
C SER A 536 44.69 -8.02 -20.17
N SER A 537 44.60 -9.33 -19.97
CA SER A 537 45.63 -10.12 -19.31
C SER A 537 46.29 -10.96 -20.39
N THR A 538 47.19 -10.35 -21.16
CA THR A 538 48.29 -11.11 -21.76
C THR A 538 49.35 -11.28 -20.68
N PRO A 539 49.53 -12.45 -20.05
CA PRO A 539 50.80 -12.78 -19.44
C PRO A 539 51.82 -13.10 -20.55
N PRO A 540 53.11 -12.83 -20.35
CA PRO A 540 54.13 -13.22 -21.32
C PRO A 540 54.21 -14.74 -21.39
N THR A 541 54.20 -15.25 -22.62
CA THR A 541 54.56 -16.61 -22.99
C THR A 541 55.92 -16.97 -22.40
N LYS A 542 55.97 -18.05 -21.63
CA LYS A 542 57.18 -18.84 -21.47
C LYS A 542 56.91 -20.23 -22.03
N ASP A 543 57.54 -20.48 -23.17
CA ASP A 543 57.66 -21.79 -23.76
C ASP A 543 58.38 -22.74 -22.80
N GLY A 544 57.80 -23.91 -22.60
CA GLY A 544 58.36 -24.97 -21.78
C GLY A 544 57.57 -26.25 -22.00
N LYS A 545 58.05 -27.10 -22.92
CA LYS A 545 57.60 -28.47 -23.09
C LYS A 545 57.81 -29.21 -21.77
N GLU A 546 56.76 -29.81 -21.20
CA GLU A 546 56.94 -30.88 -20.24
C GLU A 546 55.87 -31.96 -20.40
N THR A 547 56.38 -33.17 -20.47
CA THR A 547 55.77 -34.46 -20.80
C THR A 547 54.77 -34.92 -19.74
N THR A 548 53.66 -35.47 -20.20
CA THR A 548 52.59 -36.04 -19.37
C THR A 548 53.07 -37.33 -18.66
N GLU A 549 53.61 -37.21 -17.46
CA GLU A 549 53.70 -38.35 -16.52
C GLU A 549 52.45 -38.43 -15.65
N LYS A 550 51.64 -39.48 -15.85
CA LYS A 550 50.58 -39.88 -14.90
C LYS A 550 51.25 -40.41 -13.62
N LYS A 551 51.47 -39.53 -12.65
CA LYS A 551 51.81 -39.91 -11.27
C LYS A 551 50.51 -40.19 -10.53
N THR A 552 50.23 -41.46 -10.22
CA THR A 552 49.14 -41.85 -9.30
C THR A 552 49.52 -41.38 -7.90
N LEU A 553 49.09 -40.16 -7.53
CA LEU A 553 49.17 -39.65 -6.17
C LEU A 553 48.15 -40.41 -5.32
N HIS A 554 48.62 -41.32 -4.48
CA HIS A 554 47.83 -41.72 -3.32
C HIS A 554 47.66 -40.47 -2.44
N GLU A 555 46.44 -39.92 -2.41
CA GLU A 555 46.10 -38.81 -1.53
C GLU A 555 46.28 -39.24 -0.07
N ASN A 556 46.93 -38.41 0.73
CA ASN A 556 47.04 -38.67 2.17
C ASN A 556 45.67 -38.41 2.81
N ILE A 557 44.91 -39.48 3.05
CA ILE A 557 43.54 -39.45 3.58
C ILE A 557 43.49 -38.84 5.00
N TYR A 558 44.59 -38.95 5.77
CA TYR A 558 44.69 -38.49 7.15
C TYR A 558 45.20 -37.04 7.24
N THR A 559 44.35 -36.09 6.84
CA THR A 559 44.60 -34.66 7.06
C THR A 559 43.85 -34.16 8.30
N ILE A 560 44.40 -33.12 8.96
CA ILE A 560 43.77 -32.47 10.12
C ILE A 560 42.33 -32.01 9.82
N PRO A 561 42.02 -31.40 8.65
CA PRO A 561 40.65 -31.06 8.26
C PRO A 561 39.70 -32.27 8.22
N ASN A 562 40.11 -33.39 7.61
CA ASN A 562 39.27 -34.58 7.51
C ASN A 562 39.01 -35.21 8.89
N ALA A 563 40.00 -35.18 9.80
CA ALA A 563 39.81 -35.67 11.17
C ALA A 563 38.80 -34.81 11.96
N LEU A 564 38.80 -33.50 11.74
CA LEU A 564 37.86 -32.57 12.37
C LEU A 564 36.43 -32.79 11.85
N THR A 565 36.22 -33.01 10.56
CA THR A 565 34.88 -33.32 10.01
C THR A 565 34.36 -34.69 10.44
N VAL A 566 35.21 -35.73 10.50
CA VAL A 566 34.82 -37.02 11.09
C VAL A 566 34.40 -36.86 12.56
N SER A 567 35.15 -36.08 13.34
CA SER A 567 34.81 -35.83 14.76
C SER A 567 33.43 -35.18 14.93
N ARG A 568 33.02 -34.33 13.98
CA ARG A 568 31.71 -33.67 13.98
C ARG A 568 30.57 -34.66 13.68
N ILE A 569 30.77 -35.55 12.71
CA ILE A 569 29.80 -36.60 12.39
C ILE A 569 29.57 -37.51 13.61
N LEU A 570 30.64 -37.87 14.33
CA LEU A 570 30.55 -38.66 15.55
C LEU A 570 29.92 -37.89 16.73
N ALA A 571 30.01 -36.56 16.75
CA ALA A 571 29.36 -35.74 17.76
C ALA A 571 27.84 -35.61 17.56
N CYS A 572 27.31 -35.81 16.35
CA CYS A 572 25.88 -35.66 16.05
C CYS A 572 24.96 -36.63 16.83
N PRO A 573 25.26 -37.95 16.94
CA PRO A 573 24.50 -38.85 17.80
C PRO A 573 24.51 -38.44 19.28
N VAL A 574 25.65 -37.95 19.77
CA VAL A 574 25.82 -37.50 21.16
C VAL A 574 25.04 -36.22 21.43
N LEU A 575 25.03 -35.29 20.47
CA LEU A 575 24.17 -34.10 20.49
C LEU A 575 22.70 -34.48 20.57
N GLY A 576 22.30 -35.47 19.76
CA GLY A 576 20.94 -35.98 19.75
C GLY A 576 20.50 -36.57 21.09
N TRP A 577 21.34 -37.43 21.66
CA TRP A 577 21.11 -38.01 23.00
C TRP A 577 21.04 -36.92 24.09
N ALA A 578 21.92 -35.93 24.07
CA ALA A 578 21.93 -34.83 25.04
C ALA A 578 20.65 -33.97 24.99
N ILE A 579 20.09 -33.76 23.80
CA ILE A 579 18.82 -33.04 23.62
C ILE A 579 17.67 -33.89 24.15
N LEU A 580 17.65 -35.20 23.90
CA LEU A 580 16.59 -36.10 24.40
C LEU A 580 16.55 -36.14 25.94
N GLU A 581 17.71 -36.22 26.60
CA GLU A 581 17.80 -36.20 28.07
C GLU A 581 17.56 -34.81 28.71
N GLY A 582 17.43 -33.75 27.91
CA GLY A 582 17.21 -32.40 28.43
C GLY A 582 18.45 -31.73 29.00
N ARG A 583 19.64 -32.23 28.69
CA ARG A 583 20.93 -31.64 29.07
C ARG A 583 21.32 -30.55 28.08
N TYR A 584 20.52 -29.48 28.03
CA TYR A 584 20.67 -28.39 27.05
C TYR A 584 22.03 -27.68 27.10
N GLY A 585 22.70 -27.66 28.25
CA GLY A 585 24.06 -27.13 28.38
C GLY A 585 25.10 -27.91 27.56
N LEU A 586 25.04 -29.24 27.60
CA LEU A 586 25.91 -30.10 26.77
C LEU A 586 25.53 -30.01 25.29
N ALA A 587 24.23 -29.94 24.97
CA ALA A 587 23.78 -29.78 23.58
C ALA A 587 24.28 -28.47 22.96
N THR A 588 24.22 -27.37 23.72
CA THR A 588 24.72 -26.06 23.27
C THR A 588 26.24 -26.08 23.13
N GLY A 589 26.95 -26.73 24.05
CA GLY A 589 28.41 -26.92 23.96
C GLY A 589 28.84 -27.74 22.73
N LEU A 590 28.12 -28.82 22.43
CA LEU A 590 28.37 -29.66 21.25
C LEU A 590 28.03 -28.94 19.93
N LEU A 591 26.97 -28.12 19.91
CA LEU A 591 26.62 -27.30 18.75
C LEU A 591 27.67 -26.20 18.51
N PHE A 592 28.14 -25.56 19.58
CA PHE A 592 29.23 -24.59 19.51
C PHE A 592 30.53 -25.23 19.01
N TYR A 593 30.88 -26.42 19.52
CA TYR A 593 32.00 -27.23 19.04
C TYR A 593 31.88 -27.54 17.54
N ALA A 594 30.71 -27.95 17.06
CA ALA A 594 30.49 -28.25 15.65
C ALA A 594 30.68 -27.02 14.74
N GLY A 595 30.17 -25.84 15.15
CA GLY A 595 30.36 -24.60 14.39
C GLY A 595 31.80 -24.07 14.39
N VAL A 596 32.52 -24.21 15.51
CA VAL A 596 33.93 -23.80 15.58
C VAL A 596 34.81 -24.72 14.75
N THR A 597 34.57 -26.04 14.79
CA THR A 597 35.37 -27.00 14.01
C THR A 597 35.20 -26.83 12.49
N ASP A 598 34.00 -26.43 12.01
CA ASP A 598 33.72 -26.15 10.59
C ASP A 598 34.41 -24.88 10.06
N TRP A 599 34.57 -23.90 10.95
CA TRP A 599 35.34 -22.74 10.60
C TRP A 599 36.84 -23.03 10.57
N VAL A 600 37.32 -23.84 11.51
CA VAL A 600 38.74 -24.18 11.68
C VAL A 600 39.25 -25.10 10.59
N ASP A 601 38.51 -26.16 10.21
CA ASP A 601 38.92 -27.07 9.14
C ASP A 601 38.96 -26.36 7.76
N GLY A 602 37.98 -25.53 7.44
CA GLY A 602 37.94 -24.72 6.23
C GLY A 602 38.99 -23.61 6.21
N TYR A 603 39.41 -23.10 7.38
CA TYR A 603 40.54 -22.20 7.50
C TYR A 603 41.87 -22.92 7.27
N ILE A 604 42.08 -24.08 7.89
CA ILE A 604 43.29 -24.90 7.76
C ILE A 604 43.46 -25.35 6.29
N ALA A 605 42.40 -25.85 5.67
CA ALA A 605 42.42 -26.33 4.29
C ALA A 605 42.77 -25.24 3.26
N ARG A 606 42.39 -23.97 3.52
CA ARG A 606 42.70 -22.83 2.64
C ARG A 606 44.08 -22.23 2.87
N LYS A 607 44.56 -22.22 4.12
CA LYS A 607 45.84 -21.61 4.48
C LYS A 607 47.05 -22.49 4.12
N TRP A 608 46.89 -23.81 4.21
CA TRP A 608 47.96 -24.78 3.95
C TRP A 608 47.74 -25.65 2.72
N ASP A 609 46.79 -25.29 1.85
CA ASP A 609 46.45 -25.99 0.60
C ASP A 609 46.17 -27.50 0.76
N MET A 610 45.67 -27.91 1.93
CA MET A 610 45.40 -29.31 2.28
C MET A 610 44.02 -29.78 1.81
N ARG A 611 43.63 -29.45 0.57
CA ARG A 611 42.33 -29.86 0.01
C ARG A 611 42.42 -31.31 -0.48
N THR A 612 41.49 -32.15 -0.03
CA THR A 612 41.40 -33.56 -0.47
C THR A 612 40.05 -33.83 -1.14
N VAL A 613 40.00 -34.81 -2.04
CA VAL A 613 38.75 -35.23 -2.68
C VAL A 613 37.78 -35.78 -1.63
N LEU A 614 38.31 -36.49 -0.62
CA LEU A 614 37.52 -37.00 0.49
C LEU A 614 36.89 -35.88 1.34
N GLY A 615 37.66 -34.85 1.71
CA GLY A 615 37.15 -33.70 2.48
C GLY A 615 36.04 -32.95 1.74
N THR A 616 36.17 -32.81 0.43
CA THR A 616 35.15 -32.16 -0.41
C THR A 616 33.80 -32.90 -0.40
N ILE A 617 33.79 -34.21 -0.14
CA ILE A 617 32.58 -35.03 0.00
C ILE A 617 32.11 -35.09 1.46
N LEU A 618 33.06 -35.10 2.40
CA LEU A 618 32.80 -35.29 3.82
C LEU A 618 32.24 -34.03 4.49
N ASP A 619 32.68 -32.83 4.08
CA ASP A 619 32.19 -31.56 4.67
C ASP A 619 30.67 -31.38 4.42
N PRO A 620 30.16 -31.52 3.17
CA PRO A 620 28.71 -31.47 2.94
C PRO A 620 27.94 -32.61 3.60
N ALA A 621 28.58 -33.76 3.85
CA ALA A 621 27.95 -34.89 4.55
C ALA A 621 27.79 -34.60 6.04
N ALA A 622 28.80 -34.03 6.69
CA ALA A 622 28.78 -33.66 8.10
C ALA A 622 27.68 -32.64 8.41
N ASP A 623 27.54 -31.60 7.57
CA ASP A 623 26.50 -30.58 7.72
C ASP A 623 25.09 -31.15 7.53
N LYS A 624 24.92 -32.05 6.57
CA LYS A 624 23.65 -32.77 6.35
C LYS A 624 23.27 -33.60 7.57
N THR A 625 24.21 -34.34 8.13
CA THR A 625 23.98 -35.16 9.32
C THR A 625 23.59 -34.28 10.51
N LEU A 626 24.32 -33.19 10.76
CA LEU A 626 24.05 -32.30 11.88
C LEU A 626 22.67 -31.65 11.78
N MET A 627 22.33 -31.07 10.62
CA MET A 627 21.05 -30.39 10.41
C MET A 627 19.86 -31.37 10.48
N THR A 628 20.02 -32.58 9.94
CA THR A 628 18.98 -33.60 9.96
C THR A 628 18.74 -34.10 11.39
N THR A 629 19.81 -34.46 12.11
CA THR A 629 19.72 -34.94 13.49
C THR A 629 19.12 -33.89 14.42
N LEU A 630 19.52 -32.62 14.30
CA LEU A 630 18.99 -31.53 15.12
C LEU A 630 17.50 -31.28 14.86
N THR A 631 17.09 -31.24 13.58
CA THR A 631 15.70 -30.98 13.19
C THR A 631 14.76 -32.10 13.65
N VAL A 632 15.17 -33.35 13.47
CA VAL A 632 14.37 -34.53 13.87
C VAL A 632 14.19 -34.57 15.38
N ILE A 633 15.26 -34.35 16.15
CA ILE A 633 15.21 -34.52 17.61
C ILE A 633 14.47 -33.36 18.29
N LEU A 634 14.59 -32.14 17.78
CA LEU A 634 13.80 -31.00 18.26
C LEU A 634 12.31 -31.16 17.94
N ALA A 635 11.96 -31.78 16.81
CA ALA A 635 10.58 -32.13 16.47
C ALA A 635 10.02 -33.22 17.38
N MET A 636 10.80 -34.29 17.64
CA MET A 636 10.41 -35.37 18.57
C MET A 636 10.18 -34.86 20.00
N LYS A 637 10.95 -33.86 20.42
CA LYS A 637 10.81 -33.24 21.75
C LYS A 637 9.71 -32.17 21.82
N GLY A 638 8.99 -31.92 20.72
CA GLY A 638 7.90 -30.95 20.66
C GLY A 638 8.32 -29.48 20.73
N LEU A 639 9.62 -29.17 20.61
CA LEU A 639 10.11 -27.78 20.55
C LEU A 639 9.94 -27.14 19.17
N LEU A 640 9.79 -27.97 18.12
CA LEU A 640 9.44 -27.52 16.78
C LEU A 640 8.08 -28.10 16.37
N PRO A 641 7.12 -27.28 15.87
CA PRO A 641 5.88 -27.78 15.30
C PRO A 641 6.15 -28.76 14.16
N GLY A 642 5.52 -29.94 14.16
CA GLY A 642 5.82 -31.01 13.20
C GLY A 642 5.74 -30.60 11.72
N LEU A 643 4.83 -29.67 11.37
CA LEU A 643 4.72 -29.11 10.02
C LEU A 643 5.94 -28.27 9.63
N THR A 644 6.52 -27.53 10.58
CA THR A 644 7.76 -26.74 10.34
C THR A 644 8.97 -27.64 10.17
N ALA A 645 9.09 -28.70 10.95
CA ALA A 645 10.14 -29.71 10.80
C ALA A 645 10.01 -30.45 9.46
N CYS A 646 8.78 -30.82 9.07
CA CYS A 646 8.50 -31.44 7.78
C CYS A 646 8.86 -30.52 6.62
N TYR A 647 8.52 -29.22 6.69
CA TYR A 647 8.91 -28.22 5.71
C TYR A 647 10.43 -28.02 5.63
N LEU A 648 11.14 -27.94 6.77
CA LEU A 648 12.60 -27.81 6.79
C LEU A 648 13.28 -29.03 6.15
N ILE A 649 12.80 -30.24 6.43
CA ILE A 649 13.31 -31.46 5.80
C ILE A 649 12.99 -31.48 4.30
N LEU A 650 11.75 -31.14 3.89
CA LEU A 650 11.34 -31.11 2.48
C LEU A 650 12.07 -30.05 1.66
N SER A 651 12.20 -28.82 2.18
CA SER A 651 12.94 -27.73 1.53
C SER A 651 14.42 -28.09 1.36
N TYR A 652 15.02 -28.72 2.38
CA TYR A 652 16.40 -29.20 2.31
C TYR A 652 16.57 -30.35 1.31
N LEU A 653 15.63 -31.30 1.26
CA LEU A 653 15.61 -32.39 0.27
C LEU A 653 15.34 -31.89 -1.17
N THR A 654 14.61 -30.77 -1.34
CA THR A 654 14.44 -30.17 -2.68
C THR A 654 15.70 -29.44 -3.14
N ILE A 655 16.43 -28.79 -2.24
CA ILE A 655 17.76 -28.21 -2.52
C ILE A 655 18.76 -29.30 -2.93
N MET A 656 18.66 -30.50 -2.35
CA MET A 656 19.48 -31.68 -2.69
C MET A 656 19.26 -32.23 -4.11
N ARG A 657 18.16 -31.89 -4.79
CA ARG A 657 17.87 -32.34 -6.15
C ARG A 657 18.44 -31.41 -7.24
N SER A 658 19.08 -30.30 -6.84
CA SER A 658 19.92 -29.54 -7.77
C SER A 658 21.21 -30.33 -7.98
N PRO A 659 21.58 -30.72 -9.22
CA PRO A 659 22.81 -31.43 -9.46
C PRO A 659 23.98 -30.51 -9.12
N SER A 660 24.56 -30.67 -7.92
CA SER A 660 25.91 -30.25 -7.62
C SER A 660 26.86 -31.30 -8.22
N GLY A 661 26.87 -31.35 -9.55
CA GLY A 661 27.82 -32.10 -10.36
C GLY A 661 28.25 -31.15 -11.45
N GLY A 662 29.41 -30.52 -11.27
CA GLY A 662 30.09 -29.89 -12.39
C GLY A 662 30.43 -30.98 -13.38
N ASP A 663 29.89 -30.89 -14.59
CA ASP A 663 30.35 -31.64 -15.74
C ASP A 663 31.83 -31.28 -15.98
N TYR A 664 32.73 -32.10 -15.44
CA TYR A 664 34.06 -32.28 -15.97
C TYR A 664 33.97 -33.32 -17.09
N THR A 665 33.53 -32.88 -18.26
CA THR A 665 33.81 -33.59 -19.51
C THR A 665 34.53 -32.63 -20.43
N GLY A 666 35.84 -32.80 -20.53
CA GLY A 666 36.62 -32.20 -21.60
C GLY A 666 36.23 -32.86 -22.93
N THR A 667 35.86 -32.00 -23.88
CA THR A 667 36.20 -32.04 -25.31
C THR A 667 35.96 -30.65 -25.87
#